data_AF-A0AA42LPK3-F1
#
_entry.id   AF-A0AA42LPK3-F1
#
_cell.length_a   1.000
_cell.length_b   1.000
_cell.length_c   1.000
_cell.angle_alpha   90.00
_cell.angle_beta   90.00
_cell.angle_gamma   90.00
#
_symmetry.space_group_name_H-M   'P 1'
#
loop_
_entity.id
_entity.type
_entity.pdbx_description
1 polymer ?
#
loop_
_entity_poly.entity_id
_entity_poly.type
_entity_poly.pdbx_seq_one_letter_code
_entity_poly.pdbx_strand_id
1 'polypeptide(L)'
;MKKVCVAAAIAASVGSLPAHAEAYRLAYSKAENIEIFIDHATGSPWCGPHLDLRAVYGAAPDAAALGRLLPKIGVLLGKQCPQAVDLRWTSVTNAGARVADGTSTKAAGWAMQVAASAAAPAAAPAATAAPATAATPPAAVEPAAAIAAAPAATQATAPVPAAAAPQSAQVATPTPTAAAPAAVEPAAPAVAAAPVAPPPVAAPATAVPAAVPAAVPAAVPAAAPAAVPAAAPAAAPAAVQAAAPAPAPAVQTAFAVNGWTPPSPGAVMAGTQRLKTMQDQNGCKVVSTFRLGEGAQYITLKTDGMSCGPDGYATGKGRLRLERSDGARIAQSNDVWMAGGIPFTSPVAATRLAHVDDDGSLWFHLDSDPASRSHYLLRAERMSYGSGLDVWRYTRIDVVTENADVFRNATDIKVAVDGALRVLERTAMPDAGNARIVFSDDFEQGAVGDKIEHLLYMITADRPTDWRTGKPRGEWRYNLQYAQNYLFKRDEILARKKREERMRLANQERDNLRQYQNLVDQAKSDPKGILGRMQRDVRYDLLTGGDYKALMAGRKAAVRMVIHVDDHQDNDAVADWPYEIRLTGQKAMKEGWYLVPGELTLDTKRQDDNGLPLTLLTLGQAAPVACQKAGCADLNDPLVGARMMLGLPDWTPEKAQAVIDQANQP
;
A
#
# COMPACT_ATOMS: atom_id res chain seq x y z
N MET A 1 -20.98 32.37 -36.69
CA MET A 1 -21.17 33.40 -35.64
C MET A 1 -19.90 33.37 -34.78
N LYS A 2 -18.90 34.25 -34.96
CA LYS A 2 -18.80 35.67 -34.56
C LYS A 2 -19.07 35.94 -33.07
N LYS A 3 -17.97 36.00 -32.29
CA LYS A 3 -17.65 36.88 -31.12
C LYS A 3 -16.98 36.10 -29.97
N VAL A 4 -16.00 36.61 -29.24
CA VAL A 4 -14.93 37.61 -29.51
C VAL A 4 -13.90 37.48 -28.37
N CYS A 5 -12.62 37.82 -28.60
CA CYS A 5 -11.58 37.76 -27.57
C CYS A 5 -11.78 38.80 -26.46
N VAL A 6 -11.39 38.46 -25.22
CA VAL A 6 -10.86 39.45 -24.26
C VAL A 6 -9.58 38.87 -23.65
N ALA A 7 -8.43 39.37 -24.10
CA ALA A 7 -7.18 39.24 -23.39
C ALA A 7 -7.07 40.42 -22.42
N ALA A 8 -6.94 40.15 -21.12
CA ALA A 8 -6.69 41.17 -20.12
C ALA A 8 -5.20 41.16 -19.77
N ALA A 9 -4.44 42.09 -20.33
CA ALA A 9 -3.08 42.37 -19.88
C ALA A 9 -3.15 43.15 -18.55
N ILE A 10 -2.60 42.59 -17.48
CA ILE A 10 -2.36 43.32 -16.24
C ILE A 10 -0.89 43.74 -16.23
N ALA A 11 -0.66 45.05 -16.10
CA ALA A 11 0.66 45.65 -16.17
C ALA A 11 1.54 45.25 -14.98
N ALA A 12 2.84 45.15 -15.22
CA ALA A 12 3.83 44.92 -14.17
C ALA A 12 3.99 46.17 -13.29
N SER A 13 3.30 46.21 -12.15
CA SER A 13 3.70 47.03 -11.02
C SER A 13 4.81 46.31 -10.26
N VAL A 14 6.02 46.87 -10.27
CA VAL A 14 7.16 46.36 -9.49
C VAL A 14 6.90 46.60 -8.00
N GLY A 15 6.21 45.67 -7.37
CA GLY A 15 6.22 45.48 -5.92
C GLY A 15 7.33 44.50 -5.58
N SER A 16 8.22 44.85 -4.66
CA SER A 16 9.30 43.99 -4.19
C SER A 16 8.73 42.66 -3.69
N LEU A 17 8.95 41.59 -4.46
CA LEU A 17 8.65 40.23 -3.99
C LEU A 17 9.46 39.99 -2.71
N PRO A 18 8.85 39.50 -1.62
CA PRO A 18 9.63 39.03 -0.49
C PRO A 18 10.57 37.93 -0.97
N ALA A 19 11.76 37.85 -0.38
CA ALA A 19 12.73 36.80 -0.68
C ALA A 19 12.00 35.44 -0.67
N HIS A 20 12.25 34.61 -1.68
CA HIS A 20 11.57 33.33 -1.82
C HIS A 20 11.75 32.52 -0.53
N ALA A 21 10.65 32.32 0.18
CA ALA A 21 10.62 31.53 1.39
C ALA A 21 10.15 30.12 1.01
N GLU A 22 10.99 29.12 1.30
CA GLU A 22 10.55 27.74 1.33
C GLU A 22 9.67 27.53 2.57
N ALA A 23 8.66 26.68 2.46
CA ALA A 23 7.65 26.49 3.49
C ALA A 23 7.69 25.05 4.03
N TYR A 24 8.21 24.87 5.24
CA TYR A 24 8.25 23.57 5.92
C TYR A 24 6.93 23.31 6.64
N ARG A 25 6.17 22.28 6.24
CA ARG A 25 4.90 21.91 6.90
C ARG A 25 5.19 21.24 8.25
N LEU A 26 5.10 22.01 9.34
CA LEU A 26 5.37 21.57 10.71
C LEU A 26 4.26 20.70 11.29
N ALA A 27 2.99 21.04 11.03
CA ALA A 27 1.86 20.31 11.62
C ALA A 27 0.55 20.45 10.82
N TYR A 28 -0.41 19.59 11.13
CA TYR A 28 -1.81 19.70 10.69
C TYR A 28 -2.75 19.33 11.83
N SER A 29 -3.75 20.17 12.09
CA SER A 29 -4.83 19.87 13.03
C SER A 29 -6.11 19.59 12.26
N LYS A 30 -6.51 18.31 12.19
CA LYS A 30 -7.82 17.91 11.64
C LYS A 30 -8.99 18.44 12.47
N ALA A 31 -8.81 18.58 13.79
CA ALA A 31 -9.87 19.02 14.71
C ALA A 31 -10.19 20.52 14.58
N GLU A 32 -9.18 21.34 14.30
CA GLU A 32 -9.32 22.79 14.11
C GLU A 32 -9.36 23.19 12.61
N ASN A 33 -9.10 22.23 11.71
CA ASN A 33 -8.92 22.42 10.26
C ASN A 33 -7.86 23.48 9.90
N ILE A 34 -6.66 23.36 10.48
CA ILE A 34 -5.53 24.30 10.29
C ILE A 34 -4.27 23.54 9.88
N GLU A 35 -3.64 23.99 8.79
CA GLU A 35 -2.28 23.60 8.40
C GLU A 35 -1.26 24.62 8.91
N ILE A 36 -0.11 24.14 9.41
CA ILE A 36 0.93 24.96 10.02
C ILE A 36 2.23 24.79 9.24
N PHE A 37 2.78 25.91 8.76
CA PHE A 37 4.03 25.99 8.02
C PHE A 37 5.06 26.87 8.74
N ILE A 38 6.34 26.60 8.55
CA ILE A 38 7.46 27.49 8.89
C ILE A 38 8.08 27.99 7.58
N ASP A 39 7.91 29.27 7.31
CA ASP A 39 8.53 29.97 6.19
C ASP A 39 9.99 30.28 6.55
N HIS A 40 10.92 29.95 5.64
CA HIS A 40 12.36 30.12 5.83
C HIS A 40 13.05 30.45 4.49
N ALA A 41 14.18 31.15 4.51
CA ALA A 41 14.88 31.51 3.28
C ALA A 41 15.33 30.27 2.47
N THR A 42 15.14 30.30 1.15
CA THR A 42 15.51 29.18 0.26
C THR A 42 16.93 28.68 0.52
N GLY A 43 17.10 27.36 0.71
CA GLY A 43 18.38 26.72 0.97
C GLY A 43 18.94 26.91 2.40
N SER A 44 18.18 27.52 3.31
CA SER A 44 18.50 27.57 4.75
C SER A 44 17.78 26.44 5.50
N PRO A 45 18.29 25.94 6.65
CA PRO A 45 17.53 25.02 7.49
C PRO A 45 16.28 25.72 8.04
N TRP A 46 15.12 25.05 7.97
CA TRP A 46 13.84 25.58 8.49
C TRP A 46 13.85 25.84 10.00
N CYS A 47 14.75 25.18 10.73
CA CYS A 47 14.89 25.29 12.17
C CYS A 47 16.01 26.26 12.55
N GLY A 48 15.64 27.35 13.22
CA GLY A 48 16.54 28.36 13.79
C GLY A 48 15.98 28.93 15.10
N PRO A 49 16.64 29.95 15.71
CA PRO A 49 16.22 30.56 16.96
C PRO A 49 14.96 31.43 16.84
N HIS A 50 14.76 32.04 15.67
CA HIS A 50 13.59 32.84 15.31
C HIS A 50 12.89 32.14 14.15
N LEU A 51 11.58 31.91 14.27
CA LEU A 51 10.79 31.19 13.27
C LEU A 51 9.63 32.05 12.76
N ASP A 52 9.42 32.11 11.45
CA ASP A 52 8.24 32.71 10.83
C ASP A 52 7.22 31.61 10.51
N LEU A 53 6.11 31.57 11.24
CA LEU A 53 5.04 30.59 11.09
C LEU A 53 3.87 31.14 10.27
N ARG A 54 3.33 30.30 9.38
CA ARG A 54 2.10 30.57 8.64
C ARG A 54 1.05 29.50 8.94
N ALA A 55 -0.08 29.93 9.53
CA ALA A 55 -1.25 29.09 9.78
C ALA A 55 -2.29 29.29 8.67
N VAL A 56 -2.70 28.21 8.01
CA VAL A 56 -3.67 28.23 6.90
C VAL A 56 -4.98 27.57 7.36
N TYR A 57 -6.06 28.33 7.40
CA TYR A 57 -7.40 27.81 7.74
C TYR A 57 -8.05 27.15 6.51
N GLY A 58 -8.45 25.87 6.66
CA GLY A 58 -9.20 25.13 5.66
C GLY A 58 -10.72 25.39 5.67
N ALA A 59 -11.21 26.21 6.61
CA ALA A 59 -12.61 26.63 6.74
C ALA A 59 -12.67 28.12 7.16
N ALA A 60 -13.82 28.60 7.64
CA ALA A 60 -13.94 29.94 8.22
C ALA A 60 -12.92 30.14 9.36
N PRO A 61 -12.16 31.26 9.39
CA PRO A 61 -11.05 31.42 10.33
C PRO A 61 -11.51 31.66 11.77
N ASP A 62 -11.12 30.79 12.70
CA ASP A 62 -11.26 30.99 14.15
C ASP A 62 -9.89 31.36 14.76
N ALA A 63 -9.72 32.63 15.14
CA ALA A 63 -8.50 33.10 15.80
C ALA A 63 -8.19 32.37 17.12
N ALA A 64 -9.21 31.90 17.85
CA ALA A 64 -9.00 31.15 19.09
C ALA A 64 -8.43 29.74 18.84
N ALA A 65 -8.68 29.15 17.67
CA ALA A 65 -8.15 27.84 17.28
C ALA A 65 -6.62 27.83 17.19
N LEU A 66 -6.02 28.87 16.59
CA LEU A 66 -4.56 29.00 16.57
C LEU A 66 -3.99 29.15 18.00
N GLY A 67 -4.66 29.91 18.86
CA GLY A 67 -4.30 30.03 20.28
C GLY A 67 -4.33 28.71 21.04
N ARG A 68 -5.26 27.80 20.74
CA ARG A 68 -5.32 26.43 21.29
C ARG A 68 -4.20 25.51 20.77
N LEU A 69 -3.63 25.81 19.60
CA LEU A 69 -2.57 25.01 18.97
C LEU A 69 -1.16 25.46 19.33
N LEU A 70 -0.91 26.76 19.50
CA LEU A 70 0.44 27.31 19.72
C LEU A 70 1.20 26.68 20.90
N PRO A 71 0.59 26.40 22.07
CA PRO A 71 1.27 25.65 23.14
C PRO A 71 1.67 24.21 22.74
N LYS A 72 0.84 23.53 21.93
CA LYS A 72 1.13 22.17 21.42
C LYS A 72 2.23 22.20 20.36
N ILE A 73 2.23 23.22 19.50
CA ILE A 73 3.32 23.52 18.55
C ILE A 73 4.61 23.80 19.32
N GLY A 74 4.55 24.52 20.45
CA GLY A 74 5.68 24.74 21.35
C GLY A 74 6.33 23.46 21.88
N VAL A 75 5.52 22.46 22.27
CA VAL A 75 6.00 21.12 22.67
C VAL A 75 6.63 20.37 21.49
N LEU A 76 6.08 20.52 20.28
CA LEU A 76 6.61 19.92 19.06
C LEU A 76 7.95 20.55 18.65
N LEU A 77 8.06 21.88 18.69
CA LEU A 77 9.29 22.63 18.49
C LEU A 77 10.35 22.23 19.53
N GLY A 78 9.98 22.02 20.80
CA GLY A 78 10.90 21.50 21.80
C GLY A 78 11.56 20.15 21.45
N LYS A 79 10.93 19.34 20.58
CA LYS A 79 11.48 18.05 20.10
C LYS A 79 12.18 18.15 18.74
N GLN A 80 11.63 18.93 17.81
CA GLN A 80 12.10 18.98 16.42
C GLN A 80 13.03 20.18 16.13
N CYS A 81 12.93 21.24 16.92
CA CYS A 81 13.73 22.45 16.80
C CYS A 81 14.08 23.04 18.19
N PRO A 82 14.92 22.37 18.99
CA PRO A 82 15.17 22.76 20.39
C PRO A 82 15.79 24.16 20.55
N GLN A 83 16.44 24.66 19.49
CA GLN A 83 17.02 26.00 19.39
C GLN A 83 16.00 27.14 19.26
N ALA A 84 14.73 26.87 18.92
CA ALA A 84 13.70 27.90 18.79
C ALA A 84 13.48 28.65 20.13
N VAL A 85 13.48 29.98 20.08
CA VAL A 85 13.31 30.91 21.20
C VAL A 85 12.01 31.69 21.05
N ASP A 86 11.73 32.17 19.85
CA ASP A 86 10.51 32.89 19.50
C ASP A 86 10.02 32.58 18.09
N LEU A 87 8.75 32.94 17.89
CA LEU A 87 7.91 32.57 16.77
C LEU A 87 7.08 33.78 16.40
N ARG A 88 7.29 34.34 15.21
CA ARG A 88 6.35 35.27 14.60
C ARG A 88 5.33 34.43 13.85
N TRP A 89 4.04 34.65 14.07
CA TRP A 89 3.00 33.90 13.37
C TRP A 89 2.13 34.83 12.54
N THR A 90 1.77 34.37 11.35
CA THR A 90 0.76 34.96 10.47
C THR A 90 -0.30 33.90 10.21
N SER A 91 -1.57 34.28 10.23
CA SER A 91 -2.69 33.42 9.87
C SER A 91 -3.34 33.89 8.58
N VAL A 92 -3.71 32.94 7.71
CA VAL A 92 -4.29 33.18 6.38
C VAL A 92 -5.46 32.23 6.12
N THR A 93 -6.39 32.64 5.28
CA THR A 93 -7.43 31.76 4.73
C THR A 93 -6.84 30.84 3.66
N ASN A 94 -7.58 29.79 3.26
CA ASN A 94 -7.24 28.94 2.10
C ASN A 94 -7.06 29.74 0.78
N ALA A 95 -7.63 30.95 0.67
CA ALA A 95 -7.43 31.86 -0.46
C ALA A 95 -6.17 32.74 -0.33
N GLY A 96 -5.33 32.52 0.69
CA GLY A 96 -4.11 33.31 0.95
C GLY A 96 -4.33 34.67 1.61
N ALA A 97 -5.57 35.09 1.84
CA ALA A 97 -5.87 36.37 2.50
C ALA A 97 -5.48 36.33 3.98
N ARG A 98 -4.67 37.30 4.44
CA ARG A 98 -4.22 37.46 5.83
C ARG A 98 -5.41 37.76 6.75
N VAL A 99 -5.47 37.05 7.88
CA VAL A 99 -6.51 37.15 8.90
C VAL A 99 -6.01 37.92 10.13
N ALA A 100 -4.88 37.51 10.68
CA ALA A 100 -4.24 38.11 11.85
C ALA A 100 -2.76 37.69 11.93
N ASP A 101 -1.93 38.47 12.63
CA ASP A 101 -0.54 38.12 12.95
C ASP A 101 -0.15 38.54 14.38
N GLY A 102 1.00 38.05 14.83
CA GLY A 102 1.50 38.25 16.17
C GLY A 102 2.78 37.47 16.47
N THR A 103 3.06 37.31 17.76
CA THR A 103 4.22 36.60 18.28
C THR A 103 3.85 35.55 19.32
N SER A 104 4.77 34.61 19.56
CA SER A 104 4.77 33.68 20.67
C SER A 104 6.22 33.39 21.06
N THR A 105 6.51 33.31 22.35
CA THR A 105 7.88 33.04 22.82
C THR A 105 7.92 31.84 23.76
N LYS A 106 9.06 31.13 23.79
CA LYS A 106 9.30 30.00 24.69
C LYS A 106 9.14 30.39 26.16
N ALA A 107 9.58 31.60 26.52
CA ALA A 107 9.47 32.16 27.86
C ALA A 107 8.01 32.40 28.29
N ALA A 108 7.13 32.77 27.34
CA ALA A 108 5.70 32.92 27.56
C ALA A 108 4.91 31.59 27.38
N GLY A 109 5.57 30.44 27.44
CA GLY A 109 4.94 29.12 27.25
C GLY A 109 4.32 28.92 25.86
N TRP A 110 4.81 29.66 24.85
CA TRP A 110 4.23 29.75 23.50
C TRP A 110 2.76 30.22 23.46
N ALA A 111 2.35 31.05 24.43
CA ALA A 111 1.05 31.73 24.38
C ALA A 111 0.95 32.64 23.15
N MET A 112 -0.27 32.77 22.60
CA MET A 112 -0.55 33.61 21.44
C MET A 112 -0.61 35.10 21.83
N GLN A 113 0.31 35.91 21.33
CA GLN A 113 0.31 37.36 21.50
C GLN A 113 -0.05 37.99 20.17
N VAL A 114 -1.29 38.46 20.00
CA VAL A 114 -1.71 39.16 18.77
C VAL A 114 -0.97 40.49 18.69
N ALA A 115 -0.49 40.87 17.50
CA ALA A 115 0.08 42.19 17.28
C ALA A 115 -1.02 43.25 17.43
N ALA A 116 -1.11 43.86 18.63
CA ALA A 116 -1.88 45.07 18.80
C ALA A 116 -1.33 46.15 17.86
N SER A 117 -2.21 46.75 17.05
CA SER A 117 -1.82 47.79 16.10
C SER A 117 -1.00 48.87 16.80
N ALA A 118 0.13 49.25 16.22
CA ALA A 118 0.99 50.30 16.75
C ALA A 118 0.25 51.64 16.73
N ALA A 119 -0.36 52.00 17.85
CA ALA A 119 -0.84 53.35 18.10
C ALA A 119 0.35 54.31 18.00
N ALA A 120 0.13 55.45 17.34
CA ALA A 120 1.12 56.51 17.17
C ALA A 120 1.61 57.05 18.54
N PRO A 121 2.85 57.57 18.62
CA PRO A 121 3.45 57.93 19.90
C PRO A 121 2.79 59.13 20.59
N ALA A 122 2.50 58.91 21.88
CA ALA A 122 2.43 59.88 22.99
C ALA A 122 1.67 61.22 22.81
N ALA A 123 0.56 61.33 23.56
CA ALA A 123 0.11 62.58 24.17
C ALA A 123 -0.08 62.37 25.69
N ALA A 124 0.11 63.43 26.48
CA ALA A 124 0.28 63.41 27.94
C ALA A 124 -1.02 63.07 28.74
N PRO A 125 -0.91 62.67 30.03
CA PRO A 125 -2.03 62.11 30.79
C PRO A 125 -2.93 63.14 31.47
N ALA A 126 -4.22 62.81 31.64
CA ALA A 126 -5.14 63.56 32.49
C ALA A 126 -6.16 62.65 33.22
N ALA A 127 -6.09 62.69 34.56
CA ALA A 127 -7.14 62.51 35.57
C ALA A 127 -8.28 61.45 35.40
N THR A 128 -8.19 60.41 36.23
CA THR A 128 -9.16 60.05 37.30
C THR A 128 -10.68 60.12 37.03
N ALA A 129 -11.35 58.95 37.03
CA ALA A 129 -12.65 58.75 37.69
C ALA A 129 -12.88 57.26 38.04
N ALA A 130 -13.59 57.00 39.15
CA ALA A 130 -13.84 55.66 39.72
C ALA A 130 -15.27 55.15 39.38
N PRO A 131 -15.64 53.88 39.69
CA PRO A 131 -16.75 53.17 39.04
C PRO A 131 -18.06 53.17 39.85
N ALA A 132 -19.16 52.75 39.21
CA ALA A 132 -20.35 52.23 39.91
C ALA A 132 -21.23 51.32 39.02
N THR A 133 -21.49 50.08 39.49
CA THR A 133 -22.78 49.34 39.55
C THR A 133 -23.81 49.35 38.38
N ALA A 134 -24.74 48.41 38.24
CA ALA A 134 -24.93 47.00 38.63
C ALA A 134 -26.34 46.59 38.16
N ALA A 135 -26.61 45.31 37.91
CA ALA A 135 -27.85 44.57 38.25
C ALA A 135 -27.98 43.27 37.45
N THR A 136 -28.38 42.20 38.14
CA THR A 136 -28.53 40.82 37.65
C THR A 136 -30.03 40.43 37.55
N PRO A 137 -30.42 39.21 37.14
CA PRO A 137 -31.80 38.87 36.71
C PRO A 137 -32.68 38.41 37.90
N PRO A 138 -33.90 37.87 37.67
CA PRO A 138 -34.10 36.40 37.52
C PRO A 138 -35.30 36.06 36.58
N ALA A 139 -35.82 34.85 36.32
CA ALA A 139 -35.46 33.42 36.35
C ALA A 139 -36.67 32.64 35.75
N ALA A 140 -36.50 31.33 35.52
CA ALA A 140 -37.47 30.41 34.91
C ALA A 140 -38.68 30.00 35.76
N VAL A 141 -39.74 29.47 35.12
CA VAL A 141 -40.59 28.37 35.63
C VAL A 141 -41.11 27.50 34.46
N GLU A 142 -41.12 26.18 34.66
CA GLU A 142 -41.81 25.10 33.91
C GLU A 142 -42.33 24.10 34.99
N PRO A 143 -43.07 23.01 34.71
CA PRO A 143 -44.14 22.72 33.73
C PRO A 143 -45.47 22.29 34.42
N ALA A 144 -46.51 21.93 33.66
CA ALA A 144 -47.60 21.05 34.13
C ALA A 144 -48.27 20.28 32.96
N ALA A 145 -48.76 19.06 33.22
CA ALA A 145 -49.36 18.15 32.23
C ALA A 145 -50.81 17.77 32.60
N ALA A 146 -51.65 17.37 31.62
CA ALA A 146 -52.69 16.33 31.77
C ALA A 146 -53.53 16.01 30.50
N ILE A 147 -53.46 14.74 30.06
CA ILE A 147 -54.57 13.76 29.86
C ILE A 147 -55.77 14.03 28.90
N ALA A 148 -55.84 13.20 27.85
CA ALA A 148 -56.97 12.49 27.18
C ALA A 148 -58.29 13.19 26.71
N ALA A 149 -58.72 12.86 25.47
CA ALA A 149 -59.94 12.07 25.19
C ALA A 149 -60.17 11.78 23.68
N ALA A 150 -60.81 10.65 23.37
CA ALA A 150 -61.53 10.31 22.11
C ALA A 150 -63.03 10.05 22.50
N PRO A 151 -64.04 9.83 21.61
CA PRO A 151 -63.99 9.01 20.37
C PRO A 151 -64.99 9.37 19.21
N ALA A 152 -65.06 8.47 18.20
CA ALA A 152 -66.20 8.18 17.29
C ALA A 152 -66.64 9.24 16.23
N ALA A 153 -67.41 8.93 15.17
CA ALA A 153 -67.52 7.77 14.24
C ALA A 153 -68.60 8.08 13.16
N THR A 154 -68.45 7.70 11.88
CA THR A 154 -69.58 7.35 10.95
C THR A 154 -69.11 6.75 9.60
N GLN A 155 -70.05 6.21 8.81
CA GLN A 155 -69.86 5.23 7.72
C GLN A 155 -70.38 5.73 6.33
N ALA A 156 -70.42 4.79 5.37
CA ALA A 156 -71.22 4.74 4.11
C ALA A 156 -70.52 5.25 2.82
N THR A 157 -70.66 4.64 1.62
CA THR A 157 -71.29 3.36 1.17
C THR A 157 -70.75 2.96 -0.22
N ALA A 158 -70.89 1.69 -0.62
CA ALA A 158 -70.60 1.16 -1.98
C ALA A 158 -71.81 1.38 -2.96
N PRO A 159 -71.86 0.92 -4.25
CA PRO A 159 -71.60 -0.47 -4.69
C PRO A 159 -70.92 -0.69 -6.08
N VAL A 160 -70.64 -1.98 -6.37
CA VAL A 160 -70.23 -2.58 -7.66
C VAL A 160 -71.48 -2.95 -8.51
N PRO A 161 -71.39 -3.45 -9.76
CA PRO A 161 -71.35 -4.92 -9.93
C PRO A 161 -70.65 -5.50 -11.21
N ALA A 162 -70.17 -6.76 -11.08
CA ALA A 162 -70.20 -7.87 -12.08
C ALA A 162 -69.53 -7.73 -13.48
N ALA A 163 -69.16 -8.80 -14.21
CA ALA A 163 -68.78 -10.20 -13.93
C ALA A 163 -68.26 -10.88 -15.24
N ALA A 164 -67.78 -12.13 -15.13
CA ALA A 164 -67.68 -13.19 -16.16
C ALA A 164 -66.27 -13.67 -16.59
N ALA A 165 -66.10 -15.00 -16.49
CA ALA A 165 -65.24 -15.89 -17.27
C ALA A 165 -66.19 -16.91 -17.99
N PRO A 166 -65.77 -17.96 -18.74
CA PRO A 166 -64.43 -18.51 -19.00
C PRO A 166 -64.15 -18.95 -20.48
N GLN A 167 -62.97 -19.55 -20.79
CA GLN A 167 -62.80 -20.87 -21.47
C GLN A 167 -61.41 -21.12 -22.15
N SER A 168 -60.76 -22.20 -21.71
CA SER A 168 -60.13 -23.33 -22.46
C SER A 168 -59.40 -23.20 -23.82
N ALA A 169 -58.12 -23.64 -23.88
CA ALA A 169 -57.51 -24.62 -24.84
C ALA A 169 -55.96 -24.67 -24.67
N GLN A 170 -55.37 -25.75 -24.13
CA GLN A 170 -54.73 -26.90 -24.82
C GLN A 170 -53.47 -26.58 -25.68
N VAL A 171 -52.26 -26.94 -25.22
CA VAL A 171 -51.47 -28.18 -25.51
C VAL A 171 -50.56 -28.08 -26.74
N ALA A 172 -49.23 -28.13 -26.52
CA ALA A 172 -48.26 -28.86 -27.35
C ALA A 172 -46.86 -28.90 -26.70
N THR A 173 -46.37 -30.09 -26.34
CA THR A 173 -44.93 -30.41 -26.32
C THR A 173 -44.56 -31.05 -27.66
N PRO A 174 -43.29 -31.03 -28.07
CA PRO A 174 -42.52 -32.27 -27.91
C PRO A 174 -41.06 -32.07 -27.44
N THR A 175 -40.50 -33.18 -26.96
CA THR A 175 -39.17 -33.34 -26.34
C THR A 175 -38.11 -33.83 -27.39
N PRO A 176 -36.86 -34.24 -27.05
CA PRO A 176 -35.69 -33.87 -27.87
C PRO A 176 -35.05 -35.08 -28.61
N THR A 177 -33.90 -34.87 -29.27
CA THR A 177 -33.07 -35.98 -29.81
C THR A 177 -31.57 -35.63 -29.90
N ALA A 178 -30.75 -36.47 -29.25
CA ALA A 178 -29.32 -36.76 -29.48
C ALA A 178 -28.29 -35.60 -29.40
N ALA A 179 -26.98 -35.80 -29.20
CA ALA A 179 -26.17 -37.03 -29.06
C ALA A 179 -25.00 -36.81 -28.07
N ALA A 180 -24.31 -37.90 -27.67
CA ALA A 180 -23.08 -37.85 -26.87
C ALA A 180 -21.83 -37.48 -27.72
N PRO A 181 -20.75 -36.94 -27.11
CA PRO A 181 -19.57 -36.45 -27.83
C PRO A 181 -18.54 -37.57 -28.11
N ALA A 182 -17.82 -37.42 -29.22
CA ALA A 182 -16.60 -38.19 -29.53
C ALA A 182 -15.40 -37.23 -29.59
N ALA A 183 -14.26 -37.66 -29.03
CA ALA A 183 -13.05 -36.85 -28.92
C ALA A 183 -12.13 -36.99 -30.15
N VAL A 184 -11.56 -35.88 -30.62
CA VAL A 184 -10.36 -35.84 -31.47
C VAL A 184 -9.53 -34.58 -31.12
N GLU A 185 -8.23 -34.77 -30.95
CA GLU A 185 -7.17 -33.76 -30.80
C GLU A 185 -5.89 -34.35 -31.46
N PRO A 186 -4.85 -33.58 -31.81
CA PRO A 186 -4.75 -32.16 -32.18
C PRO A 186 -4.31 -31.97 -33.65
N ALA A 187 -4.38 -30.74 -34.17
CA ALA A 187 -3.68 -30.34 -35.39
C ALA A 187 -2.81 -29.09 -35.14
N ALA A 188 -1.55 -29.14 -35.59
CA ALA A 188 -0.54 -28.10 -35.36
C ALA A 188 -0.80 -26.81 -36.17
N PRO A 189 -0.29 -25.63 -35.73
CA PRO A 189 -0.71 -24.34 -36.25
C PRO A 189 -0.10 -23.99 -37.62
N ALA A 190 -0.91 -23.37 -38.47
CA ALA A 190 -0.47 -22.78 -39.73
C ALA A 190 0.26 -21.44 -39.53
N VAL A 191 1.29 -21.21 -40.34
CA VAL A 191 2.15 -20.02 -40.29
C VAL A 191 1.44 -18.80 -40.87
N ALA A 192 1.38 -17.70 -40.13
CA ALA A 192 0.86 -16.41 -40.60
C ALA A 192 2.01 -15.39 -40.76
N ALA A 193 1.97 -14.61 -41.85
CA ALA A 193 3.11 -13.83 -42.33
C ALA A 193 3.41 -12.54 -41.55
N ALA A 194 4.68 -12.14 -41.56
CA ALA A 194 5.13 -10.85 -41.04
C ALA A 194 4.76 -9.69 -42.00
N PRO A 195 4.34 -8.52 -41.50
CA PRO A 195 4.17 -7.33 -42.31
C PRO A 195 5.52 -6.67 -42.66
N VAL A 196 5.66 -6.27 -43.93
CA VAL A 196 6.87 -5.70 -44.53
C VAL A 196 7.05 -4.22 -44.15
N ALA A 197 8.29 -3.81 -43.87
CA ALA A 197 8.63 -2.40 -43.62
C ALA A 197 8.82 -1.60 -44.93
N PRO A 198 8.41 -0.32 -44.99
CA PRO A 198 8.64 0.54 -46.15
C PRO A 198 10.10 1.04 -46.24
N PRO A 199 10.62 1.32 -47.45
CA PRO A 199 12.02 1.69 -47.67
C PRO A 199 12.34 3.17 -47.34
N PRO A 200 13.62 3.51 -47.10
CA PRO A 200 14.05 4.88 -46.81
C PRO A 200 14.11 5.76 -48.07
N VAL A 201 13.75 7.03 -47.93
CA VAL A 201 13.84 8.05 -48.99
C VAL A 201 15.20 8.76 -48.93
N ALA A 202 15.80 8.98 -50.11
CA ALA A 202 17.13 9.56 -50.26
C ALA A 202 17.17 11.09 -50.07
N ALA A 203 18.35 11.61 -49.73
CA ALA A 203 18.63 13.05 -49.65
C ALA A 203 18.88 13.70 -51.02
N PRO A 204 18.67 15.02 -51.17
CA PRO A 204 19.34 15.84 -52.16
C PRO A 204 20.56 16.58 -51.57
N ALA A 205 21.56 16.84 -52.40
CA ALA A 205 22.78 17.59 -52.08
C ALA A 205 22.92 18.87 -52.94
N THR A 206 24.00 19.62 -52.72
CA THR A 206 24.40 20.92 -53.35
C THR A 206 23.67 22.15 -52.78
N ALA A 207 24.29 23.35 -52.69
CA ALA A 207 25.52 23.84 -53.32
C ALA A 207 26.40 24.75 -52.41
N VAL A 208 27.59 25.13 -52.90
CA VAL A 208 28.63 25.95 -52.26
C VAL A 208 28.79 27.30 -52.99
N PRO A 209 29.08 28.42 -52.29
CA PRO A 209 30.29 29.22 -52.58
C PRO A 209 31.00 29.64 -51.26
N ALA A 210 32.34 29.60 -51.07
CA ALA A 210 33.49 30.16 -51.81
C ALA A 210 33.95 31.57 -51.33
N ALA A 211 35.05 31.57 -50.56
CA ALA A 211 36.20 32.51 -50.57
C ALA A 211 36.18 33.95 -49.95
N VAL A 212 36.96 34.13 -48.84
CA VAL A 212 38.05 35.12 -48.49
C VAL A 212 37.92 36.62 -48.95
N PRO A 213 38.42 37.69 -48.24
CA PRO A 213 39.64 37.70 -47.40
C PRO A 213 39.71 38.56 -46.11
N ALA A 214 40.92 38.63 -45.53
CA ALA A 214 41.26 39.10 -44.18
C ALA A 214 41.64 40.59 -44.06
N ALA A 215 41.72 41.09 -42.82
CA ALA A 215 42.44 42.33 -42.45
C ALA A 215 43.07 42.26 -41.04
N VAL A 216 44.26 42.83 -40.91
CA VAL A 216 45.12 43.05 -39.71
C VAL A 216 45.71 44.46 -39.91
N PRO A 217 45.74 45.41 -38.94
CA PRO A 217 46.60 45.41 -37.73
C PRO A 217 45.91 46.11 -36.50
N ALA A 218 46.53 46.63 -35.41
CA ALA A 218 47.95 46.83 -35.04
C ALA A 218 48.21 46.91 -33.50
N ALA A 219 49.40 46.45 -33.09
CA ALA A 219 50.39 47.08 -32.18
C ALA A 219 50.08 47.49 -30.72
N VAL A 220 51.13 47.35 -29.89
CA VAL A 220 51.24 47.66 -28.45
C VAL A 220 51.87 49.06 -28.24
N PRO A 221 51.91 49.63 -27.01
CA PRO A 221 53.18 49.54 -26.26
C PRO A 221 53.03 49.37 -24.72
N ALA A 222 54.14 49.01 -24.07
CA ALA A 222 54.25 48.72 -22.64
C ALA A 222 54.93 49.84 -21.84
N ALA A 223 54.78 49.82 -20.50
CA ALA A 223 55.63 50.54 -19.55
C ALA A 223 55.70 49.82 -18.18
N ALA A 224 56.84 49.94 -17.50
CA ALA A 224 57.17 49.40 -16.17
C ALA A 224 58.17 50.39 -15.49
N PRO A 225 58.89 50.06 -14.39
CA PRO A 225 58.45 49.68 -13.03
C PRO A 225 59.07 50.58 -11.91
N ALA A 226 58.59 50.49 -10.65
CA ALA A 226 59.25 50.95 -9.40
C ALA A 226 58.34 50.66 -8.18
N ALA A 227 58.77 50.46 -6.92
CA ALA A 227 60.08 50.13 -6.32
C ALA A 227 59.85 49.50 -4.91
N VAL A 228 60.91 48.99 -4.27
CA VAL A 228 60.89 48.25 -2.97
C VAL A 228 61.39 49.14 -1.81
N PRO A 229 60.92 48.93 -0.57
CA PRO A 229 61.79 49.05 0.62
C PRO A 229 61.80 47.79 1.52
N ALA A 230 62.78 47.71 2.42
CA ALA A 230 63.37 46.45 2.90
C ALA A 230 63.01 45.99 4.34
N ALA A 231 63.52 44.78 4.67
CA ALA A 231 63.50 44.01 5.94
C ALA A 231 63.92 44.77 7.22
N ALA A 232 63.85 44.28 8.47
CA ALA A 232 63.64 42.96 9.12
C ALA A 232 63.21 43.20 10.62
N PRO A 233 63.14 42.25 11.60
CA PRO A 233 63.58 40.84 11.64
C PRO A 233 62.56 39.82 12.22
N ALA A 234 63.03 38.59 12.47
CA ALA A 234 62.23 37.37 12.68
C ALA A 234 61.71 37.12 14.10
N ALA A 235 60.64 36.32 14.17
CA ALA A 235 60.31 35.43 15.29
C ALA A 235 60.35 33.96 14.80
N ALA A 236 60.78 33.04 15.66
CA ALA A 236 61.02 31.63 15.33
C ALA A 236 59.71 30.82 15.12
N PRO A 237 59.75 29.66 14.42
CA PRO A 237 58.54 29.01 13.91
C PRO A 237 57.80 28.22 15.00
N ALA A 238 56.49 28.46 15.10
CA ALA A 238 55.58 27.47 15.67
C ALA A 238 55.45 26.30 14.68
N ALA A 239 55.67 25.07 15.15
CA ALA A 239 55.64 23.88 14.30
C ALA A 239 54.24 23.68 13.70
N VAL A 240 54.13 23.86 12.37
CA VAL A 240 52.96 23.41 11.63
C VAL A 240 52.99 21.88 11.64
N GLN A 241 52.18 21.27 12.51
CA GLN A 241 51.87 19.86 12.38
C GLN A 241 51.27 19.65 10.99
N ALA A 242 51.90 18.78 10.20
CA ALA A 242 51.33 18.35 8.93
C ALA A 242 49.96 17.74 9.23
N ALA A 243 48.89 18.36 8.70
CA ALA A 243 47.55 17.79 8.79
C ALA A 243 47.60 16.40 8.13
N ALA A 244 47.34 15.37 8.93
CA ALA A 244 47.26 14.01 8.43
C ALA A 244 46.23 13.95 7.28
N PRO A 245 46.47 13.15 6.23
CA PRO A 245 45.51 13.02 5.14
C PRO A 245 44.16 12.60 5.72
N ALA A 246 43.10 13.31 5.31
CA ALA A 246 41.75 13.02 5.76
C ALA A 246 41.44 11.53 5.51
N PRO A 247 40.92 10.79 6.51
CA PRO A 247 40.64 9.37 6.34
C PRO A 247 39.63 9.19 5.20
N ALA A 248 39.86 8.19 4.35
CA ALA A 248 38.90 7.80 3.33
C ALA A 248 37.52 7.54 3.99
N PRO A 249 36.40 7.88 3.33
CA PRO A 249 35.08 7.76 3.93
C PRO A 249 34.83 6.30 4.35
N ALA A 250 34.81 6.07 5.66
CA ALA A 250 34.50 4.77 6.22
C ALA A 250 33.05 4.42 5.86
N VAL A 251 32.86 3.31 5.15
CA VAL A 251 31.51 2.81 4.86
C VAL A 251 30.84 2.50 6.19
N GLN A 252 29.67 3.10 6.41
CA GLN A 252 28.99 3.03 7.70
C GLN A 252 28.59 1.59 8.02
N THR A 253 28.53 1.25 9.31
CA THR A 253 28.16 -0.08 9.77
C THR A 253 26.80 -0.48 9.22
N ALA A 254 26.73 -1.62 8.54
CA ALA A 254 25.49 -2.14 7.98
C ALA A 254 24.45 -2.32 9.10
N PHE A 255 23.30 -1.67 8.94
CA PHE A 255 22.14 -1.77 9.82
C PHE A 255 21.07 -2.67 9.17
N ALA A 256 19.96 -2.91 9.86
CA ALA A 256 18.83 -3.65 9.29
C ALA A 256 17.86 -2.73 8.53
N VAL A 257 17.55 -3.10 7.29
CA VAL A 257 16.45 -2.54 6.49
C VAL A 257 15.43 -3.65 6.29
N ASN A 258 14.23 -3.48 6.86
CA ASN A 258 13.14 -4.48 6.82
C ASN A 258 13.59 -5.91 7.19
N GLY A 259 14.46 -6.02 8.20
CA GLY A 259 14.97 -7.30 8.72
C GLY A 259 16.15 -7.90 7.95
N TRP A 260 16.55 -7.32 6.82
CA TRP A 260 17.74 -7.73 6.08
C TRP A 260 18.95 -6.85 6.41
N THR A 261 20.16 -7.42 6.42
CA THR A 261 21.42 -6.70 6.62
C THR A 261 22.48 -7.28 5.67
N PRO A 262 23.19 -6.46 4.88
CA PRO A 262 24.24 -6.94 3.98
C PRO A 262 25.28 -7.81 4.70
N PRO A 263 25.39 -9.11 4.35
CA PRO A 263 26.40 -10.00 4.93
C PRO A 263 27.81 -9.64 4.45
N SER A 264 28.84 -10.20 5.10
CA SER A 264 30.22 -10.01 4.67
C SER A 264 30.54 -10.85 3.43
N PRO A 265 31.44 -10.40 2.52
CA PRO A 265 31.79 -11.15 1.32
C PRO A 265 32.33 -12.56 1.62
N GLY A 266 33.07 -12.71 2.73
CA GLY A 266 33.55 -14.01 3.19
C GLY A 266 32.42 -14.97 3.59
N ALA A 267 31.37 -14.48 4.26
CA ALA A 267 30.21 -15.29 4.61
C ALA A 267 29.41 -15.73 3.38
N VAL A 268 29.21 -14.83 2.41
CA VAL A 268 28.54 -15.15 1.14
C VAL A 268 29.32 -16.17 0.32
N MET A 269 30.64 -15.98 0.20
CA MET A 269 31.53 -16.90 -0.51
C MET A 269 31.63 -18.27 0.17
N ALA A 270 31.47 -18.36 1.49
CA ALA A 270 31.45 -19.62 2.22
C ALA A 270 30.11 -20.36 2.12
N GLY A 271 28.99 -19.63 1.95
CA GLY A 271 27.65 -20.21 1.83
C GLY A 271 27.23 -20.61 0.41
N THR A 272 27.82 -20.01 -0.63
CA THR A 272 27.41 -20.27 -2.02
C THR A 272 27.94 -21.58 -2.58
N GLN A 273 27.07 -22.32 -3.28
CA GLN A 273 27.46 -23.48 -4.11
C GLN A 273 27.68 -23.11 -5.58
N ARG A 274 27.34 -21.86 -5.97
CA ARG A 274 27.37 -21.40 -7.37
C ARG A 274 28.74 -20.90 -7.79
N LEU A 275 29.44 -20.19 -6.91
CA LEU A 275 30.78 -19.65 -7.17
C LEU A 275 31.86 -20.58 -6.62
N LYS A 276 32.97 -20.67 -7.36
CA LYS A 276 34.17 -21.42 -7.00
C LYS A 276 35.40 -20.55 -7.26
N THR A 277 36.48 -20.84 -6.56
CA THR A 277 37.76 -20.14 -6.71
C THR A 277 38.79 -21.06 -7.36
N MET A 278 39.45 -20.58 -8.42
CA MET A 278 40.64 -21.21 -9.00
C MET A 278 41.83 -20.25 -8.85
N GLN A 279 43.05 -20.80 -8.79
CA GLN A 279 44.29 -20.03 -8.86
C GLN A 279 44.88 -20.11 -10.26
N ASP A 280 45.46 -19.01 -10.73
CA ASP A 280 46.17 -18.95 -12.01
C ASP A 280 47.66 -19.33 -11.88
N GLN A 281 48.43 -19.17 -12.96
CA GLN A 281 49.87 -19.46 -12.97
C GLN A 281 50.74 -18.52 -12.10
N ASN A 282 50.18 -17.39 -11.65
CA ASN A 282 50.83 -16.40 -10.80
C ASN A 282 50.36 -16.50 -9.33
N GLY A 283 49.44 -17.43 -9.02
CA GLY A 283 48.81 -17.58 -7.71
C GLY A 283 47.61 -16.64 -7.47
N CYS A 284 47.18 -15.85 -8.46
CA CYS A 284 46.03 -14.98 -8.31
C CYS A 284 44.73 -15.79 -8.29
N LYS A 285 43.86 -15.52 -7.32
CA LYS A 285 42.55 -16.15 -7.19
C LYS A 285 41.55 -15.51 -8.15
N VAL A 286 40.86 -16.32 -8.94
CA VAL A 286 39.72 -15.91 -9.77
C VAL A 286 38.48 -16.66 -9.32
N VAL A 287 37.36 -15.94 -9.25
CA VAL A 287 36.07 -16.44 -8.82
C VAL A 287 35.13 -16.50 -10.03
N SER A 288 34.61 -17.69 -10.33
CA SER A 288 33.60 -17.93 -11.37
C SER A 288 32.82 -19.20 -11.05
N THR A 289 31.82 -19.58 -11.85
CA THR A 289 31.03 -20.80 -11.59
C THR A 289 31.79 -22.10 -11.87
N PHE A 290 32.85 -22.04 -12.68
CA PHE A 290 33.73 -23.14 -13.11
C PHE A 290 33.01 -24.50 -13.31
N ARG A 291 32.40 -24.66 -14.50
CA ARG A 291 31.72 -25.88 -14.94
C ARG A 291 32.69 -26.75 -15.74
N LEU A 292 33.57 -27.45 -15.01
CA LEU A 292 34.73 -28.15 -15.55
C LEU A 292 34.50 -29.63 -15.92
N GLY A 293 33.37 -30.23 -15.52
CA GLY A 293 33.02 -31.62 -15.83
C GLY A 293 33.95 -32.67 -15.20
N GLU A 294 33.90 -33.89 -15.75
CA GLU A 294 34.83 -34.96 -15.41
C GLU A 294 36.23 -34.64 -15.97
N GLY A 295 37.26 -34.70 -15.12
CA GLY A 295 38.62 -34.30 -15.48
C GLY A 295 39.00 -32.87 -15.07
N ALA A 296 38.21 -32.20 -14.21
CA ALA A 296 38.52 -30.90 -13.64
C ALA A 296 39.95 -30.77 -13.06
N GLN A 297 40.50 -31.84 -12.51
CA GLN A 297 41.88 -31.91 -11.99
C GLN A 297 42.98 -31.71 -13.06
N TYR A 298 42.65 -31.88 -14.34
CA TYR A 298 43.56 -31.68 -15.47
C TYR A 298 43.38 -30.30 -16.11
N ILE A 299 42.51 -29.44 -15.59
CA ILE A 299 42.19 -28.13 -16.15
C ILE A 299 42.83 -27.04 -15.28
N THR A 300 43.68 -26.24 -15.89
CA THR A 300 44.34 -25.10 -15.26
C THR A 300 43.74 -23.79 -15.73
N LEU A 301 43.68 -22.81 -14.82
CA LEU A 301 43.36 -21.43 -15.17
C LEU A 301 44.64 -20.69 -15.56
N LYS A 302 44.57 -19.90 -16.62
CA LYS A 302 45.61 -18.93 -17.01
C LYS A 302 45.03 -17.53 -17.12
N THR A 303 45.76 -16.54 -16.64
CA THR A 303 45.45 -15.11 -16.84
C THR A 303 46.46 -14.46 -17.79
N ASP A 304 46.02 -13.41 -18.48
CA ASP A 304 46.83 -12.59 -19.37
C ASP A 304 46.50 -11.11 -19.11
N GLY A 305 47.51 -10.27 -18.87
CA GLY A 305 47.35 -8.85 -18.54
C GLY A 305 46.88 -8.51 -17.10
N MET A 306 46.72 -9.49 -16.21
CA MET A 306 46.22 -9.29 -14.84
C MET A 306 47.33 -9.30 -13.77
N SER A 307 47.04 -8.69 -12.62
CA SER A 307 47.89 -8.71 -11.42
C SER A 307 47.12 -9.21 -10.19
N CYS A 308 47.80 -9.80 -9.21
CA CYS A 308 47.14 -10.12 -7.93
C CYS A 308 47.01 -8.85 -7.07
N GLY A 309 45.84 -8.61 -6.50
CA GLY A 309 45.60 -7.61 -5.48
C GLY A 309 46.19 -8.00 -4.12
N PRO A 310 46.15 -7.09 -3.12
CA PRO A 310 46.68 -7.35 -1.78
C PRO A 310 45.90 -8.44 -1.00
N ASP A 311 44.68 -8.75 -1.45
CA ASP A 311 43.82 -9.86 -0.99
C ASP A 311 44.14 -11.21 -1.69
N GLY A 312 45.05 -11.19 -2.65
CA GLY A 312 45.43 -12.33 -3.49
C GLY A 312 44.42 -12.65 -4.60
N TYR A 313 43.41 -11.82 -4.84
CA TYR A 313 42.48 -11.98 -5.95
C TYR A 313 43.01 -11.31 -7.22
N ALA A 314 42.62 -11.79 -8.40
CA ALA A 314 42.98 -11.15 -9.66
C ALA A 314 42.35 -9.74 -9.77
N THR A 315 43.13 -8.80 -10.31
CA THR A 315 42.80 -7.38 -10.46
C THR A 315 43.24 -6.86 -11.83
N GLY A 316 42.66 -5.74 -12.26
CA GLY A 316 42.99 -5.08 -13.53
C GLY A 316 42.14 -5.56 -14.72
N LYS A 317 42.58 -5.22 -15.94
CA LYS A 317 41.96 -5.61 -17.20
C LYS A 317 42.81 -6.66 -17.88
N GLY A 318 42.21 -7.77 -18.29
CA GLY A 318 42.95 -8.85 -18.94
C GLY A 318 42.04 -9.91 -19.58
N ARG A 319 42.59 -11.09 -19.84
CA ARG A 319 41.86 -12.25 -20.39
C ARG A 319 42.09 -13.49 -19.55
N LEU A 320 41.06 -14.31 -19.44
CA LEU A 320 41.07 -15.60 -18.76
C LEU A 320 41.09 -16.73 -19.79
N ARG A 321 41.84 -17.80 -19.53
CA ARG A 321 41.85 -19.04 -20.32
C ARG A 321 41.75 -20.27 -19.41
N LEU A 322 40.98 -21.26 -19.84
CA LEU A 322 41.04 -22.61 -19.27
C LEU A 322 41.81 -23.50 -20.23
N GLU A 323 42.88 -24.12 -19.74
CA GLU A 323 43.78 -24.97 -20.52
C GLU A 323 43.94 -26.33 -19.84
N ARG A 324 43.73 -27.39 -20.61
CA ARG A 324 43.95 -28.77 -20.16
C ARG A 324 45.44 -29.07 -20.11
N SER A 325 45.83 -30.09 -19.33
CA SER A 325 47.22 -30.51 -19.11
C SER A 325 48.02 -30.87 -20.39
N ASP A 326 47.34 -31.18 -21.50
CA ASP A 326 47.93 -31.38 -22.83
C ASP A 326 48.12 -30.09 -23.64
N GLY A 327 47.86 -28.93 -23.04
CA GLY A 327 47.91 -27.62 -23.69
C GLY A 327 46.66 -27.27 -24.51
N ALA A 328 45.65 -28.14 -24.55
CA ALA A 328 44.41 -27.86 -25.28
C ALA A 328 43.61 -26.75 -24.58
N ARG A 329 43.29 -25.68 -25.31
CA ARG A 329 42.47 -24.57 -24.81
C ARG A 329 41.00 -24.97 -24.80
N ILE A 330 40.42 -25.08 -23.61
CA ILE A 330 39.00 -25.39 -23.40
C ILE A 330 38.15 -24.13 -23.49
N ALA A 331 38.64 -23.03 -22.93
CA ALA A 331 37.90 -21.77 -22.83
C ALA A 331 38.81 -20.56 -22.95
N GLN A 332 38.24 -19.45 -23.40
CA GLN A 332 38.85 -18.13 -23.35
C GLN A 332 37.77 -17.06 -23.19
N SER A 333 38.02 -16.07 -22.33
CA SER A 333 37.23 -14.86 -22.27
C SER A 333 37.69 -13.83 -23.31
N ASN A 334 36.78 -12.94 -23.69
CA ASN A 334 37.18 -11.62 -24.20
C ASN A 334 37.94 -10.84 -23.11
N ASP A 335 38.34 -9.61 -23.42
CA ASP A 335 38.81 -8.67 -22.41
C ASP A 335 37.75 -8.53 -21.29
N VAL A 336 38.19 -8.74 -20.04
CA VAL A 336 37.38 -8.61 -18.83
C VAL A 336 38.08 -7.69 -17.83
N TRP A 337 37.29 -7.10 -16.94
CA TRP A 337 37.76 -6.28 -15.81
C TRP A 337 37.49 -7.03 -14.52
N MET A 338 38.49 -7.13 -13.65
CA MET A 338 38.40 -7.92 -12.42
C MET A 338 38.03 -7.06 -11.22
N ALA A 339 36.97 -7.45 -10.50
CA ALA A 339 36.59 -6.86 -9.22
C ALA A 339 36.47 -7.97 -8.16
N GLY A 340 37.33 -7.95 -7.14
CA GLY A 340 37.37 -9.01 -6.12
C GLY A 340 37.62 -10.41 -6.69
N GLY A 341 38.40 -10.50 -7.78
CA GLY A 341 38.64 -11.74 -8.52
C GLY A 341 37.48 -12.21 -9.40
N ILE A 342 36.35 -11.49 -9.47
CA ILE A 342 35.21 -11.81 -10.34
C ILE A 342 35.38 -11.06 -11.68
N PRO A 343 35.25 -11.76 -12.83
CA PRO A 343 35.41 -11.14 -14.16
C PRO A 343 34.13 -10.45 -14.65
N PHE A 344 34.23 -9.17 -15.01
CA PHE A 344 33.16 -8.36 -15.59
C PHE A 344 33.40 -8.02 -17.07
N THR A 345 32.32 -7.84 -17.82
CA THR A 345 32.30 -7.38 -19.23
C THR A 345 32.51 -5.87 -19.40
N SER A 346 32.59 -5.12 -18.30
CA SER A 346 32.81 -3.67 -18.26
C SER A 346 33.58 -3.29 -16.99
N PRO A 347 34.23 -2.11 -16.92
CA PRO A 347 34.89 -1.65 -15.70
C PRO A 347 33.93 -1.55 -14.51
N VAL A 348 34.19 -2.31 -13.45
CA VAL A 348 33.45 -2.30 -12.18
C VAL A 348 34.47 -2.38 -11.04
N ALA A 349 34.28 -1.58 -9.99
CA ALA A 349 35.12 -1.55 -8.78
C ALA A 349 34.43 -2.16 -7.54
N ALA A 350 33.19 -2.63 -7.68
CA ALA A 350 32.42 -3.23 -6.59
C ALA A 350 32.97 -4.62 -6.22
N THR A 351 33.62 -4.73 -5.06
CA THR A 351 34.22 -5.99 -4.56
C THR A 351 33.45 -6.64 -3.40
N ARG A 352 32.51 -5.91 -2.79
CA ARG A 352 31.77 -6.33 -1.60
C ARG A 352 30.56 -7.21 -1.95
N LEU A 353 30.80 -8.45 -2.34
CA LEU A 353 29.73 -9.42 -2.62
C LEU A 353 28.81 -9.57 -1.39
N ALA A 354 27.49 -9.45 -1.60
CA ALA A 354 26.46 -9.46 -0.57
C ALA A 354 25.39 -10.54 -0.78
N HIS A 355 25.18 -11.02 -2.01
CA HIS A 355 24.28 -12.14 -2.31
C HIS A 355 24.66 -12.83 -3.62
N VAL A 356 24.32 -14.11 -3.75
CA VAL A 356 24.45 -14.93 -4.95
C VAL A 356 23.14 -15.69 -5.15
N ASP A 357 22.38 -15.36 -6.19
CA ASP A 357 21.10 -16.01 -6.48
C ASP A 357 21.29 -17.32 -7.24
N ASP A 358 20.23 -18.13 -7.31
CA ASP A 358 20.20 -19.44 -7.97
C ASP A 358 20.43 -19.38 -9.49
N ASP A 359 20.05 -18.27 -10.13
CA ASP A 359 20.36 -18.02 -11.55
C ASP A 359 21.86 -17.70 -11.79
N GLY A 360 22.62 -17.43 -10.73
CA GLY A 360 24.03 -17.02 -10.71
C GLY A 360 24.25 -15.50 -10.82
N SER A 361 23.21 -14.69 -10.73
CA SER A 361 23.26 -13.24 -10.54
C SER A 361 23.88 -12.89 -9.19
N LEU A 362 24.58 -11.76 -9.15
CA LEU A 362 25.37 -11.32 -8.00
C LEU A 362 24.94 -9.92 -7.57
N TRP A 363 24.86 -9.69 -6.26
CA TRP A 363 24.66 -8.38 -5.68
C TRP A 363 25.89 -7.97 -4.88
N PHE A 364 26.38 -6.76 -5.13
CA PHE A 364 27.50 -6.17 -4.41
C PHE A 364 27.04 -4.97 -3.61
N HIS A 365 27.25 -4.98 -2.31
CA HIS A 365 26.90 -3.86 -1.43
C HIS A 365 27.84 -2.67 -1.66
N LEU A 366 27.29 -1.55 -2.14
CA LEU A 366 28.04 -0.34 -2.43
C LEU A 366 28.15 0.57 -1.20
N ASP A 367 27.01 0.93 -0.61
CA ASP A 367 26.95 1.83 0.54
C ASP A 367 25.65 1.64 1.34
N SER A 368 25.62 2.19 2.55
CA SER A 368 24.45 2.25 3.42
C SER A 368 24.24 3.68 3.90
N ASP A 369 23.00 4.17 3.84
CA ASP A 369 22.61 5.48 4.34
C ASP A 369 21.57 5.35 5.47
N PRO A 370 21.95 5.57 6.74
CA PRO A 370 21.02 5.50 7.86
C PRO A 370 19.95 6.60 7.86
N ALA A 371 20.19 7.75 7.23
CA ALA A 371 19.21 8.85 7.21
C ALA A 371 18.03 8.53 6.30
N SER A 372 18.29 7.95 5.11
CA SER A 372 17.24 7.41 4.23
C SER A 372 16.88 5.95 4.53
N ARG A 373 17.49 5.33 5.54
CA ARG A 373 17.41 3.89 5.86
C ARG A 373 17.48 2.99 4.62
N SER A 374 18.52 3.21 3.80
CA SER A 374 18.68 2.54 2.51
C SER A 374 20.01 1.79 2.38
N HIS A 375 20.00 0.66 1.70
CA HIS A 375 21.18 -0.04 1.19
C HIS A 375 21.24 0.06 -0.34
N TYR A 376 22.41 0.42 -0.87
CA TYR A 376 22.65 0.52 -2.30
C TYR A 376 23.46 -0.68 -2.78
N LEU A 377 22.94 -1.39 -3.78
CA LEU A 377 23.52 -2.63 -4.29
C LEU A 377 23.71 -2.57 -5.81
N LEU A 378 24.84 -3.07 -6.30
CA LEU A 378 25.06 -3.30 -7.73
C LEU A 378 24.64 -4.72 -8.07
N ARG A 379 23.66 -4.88 -8.97
CA ARG A 379 23.27 -6.18 -9.55
C ARG A 379 24.06 -6.45 -10.82
N ALA A 380 24.58 -7.67 -10.91
CA ALA A 380 25.30 -8.15 -12.07
C ALA A 380 24.77 -9.53 -12.50
N GLU A 381 24.34 -9.62 -13.76
CA GLU A 381 23.84 -10.86 -14.36
C GLU A 381 24.97 -11.71 -14.90
N ARG A 382 24.78 -13.03 -14.84
CA ARG A 382 25.73 -14.02 -15.34
C ARG A 382 25.63 -14.19 -16.86
N MET A 383 26.71 -13.87 -17.56
CA MET A 383 26.91 -14.15 -18.97
C MET A 383 27.60 -15.51 -19.12
N SER A 384 26.87 -16.50 -19.63
CA SER A 384 27.40 -17.84 -19.89
C SER A 384 27.61 -18.10 -21.38
N TYR A 385 28.83 -18.50 -21.75
CA TYR A 385 29.19 -18.87 -23.12
C TYR A 385 29.32 -20.39 -23.32
N GLY A 386 28.85 -21.21 -22.37
CA GLY A 386 28.95 -22.68 -22.42
C GLY A 386 30.36 -23.26 -22.23
N SER A 387 31.40 -22.42 -22.25
CA SER A 387 32.82 -22.81 -22.17
C SER A 387 33.34 -23.15 -20.77
N GLY A 388 32.46 -23.39 -19.79
CA GLY A 388 32.85 -23.68 -18.41
C GLY A 388 33.32 -22.48 -17.58
N LEU A 389 33.59 -21.33 -18.22
CA LEU A 389 33.93 -20.05 -17.59
C LEU A 389 32.80 -19.04 -17.84
N ASP A 390 32.13 -18.61 -16.77
CA ASP A 390 31.11 -17.56 -16.81
C ASP A 390 31.73 -16.20 -16.40
N VAL A 391 31.19 -15.10 -16.93
CA VAL A 391 31.58 -13.71 -16.61
C VAL A 391 30.33 -12.89 -16.30
N TRP A 392 30.47 -11.71 -15.68
CA TRP A 392 29.33 -10.92 -15.22
C TRP A 392 29.15 -9.61 -15.98
N ARG A 393 27.91 -9.15 -16.07
CA ARG A 393 27.52 -7.88 -16.69
C ARG A 393 26.72 -7.07 -15.68
N TYR A 394 27.17 -5.85 -15.38
CA TYR A 394 26.36 -4.87 -14.64
C TYR A 394 25.03 -4.64 -15.36
N THR A 395 23.90 -4.69 -14.65
CA THR A 395 22.58 -4.43 -15.25
C THR A 395 21.77 -3.36 -14.57
N ARG A 396 21.84 -3.23 -13.24
CA ARG A 396 21.13 -2.18 -12.49
C ARG A 396 21.71 -1.95 -11.10
N ILE A 397 21.33 -0.83 -10.50
CA ILE A 397 21.40 -0.61 -9.05
C ILE A 397 20.07 -1.08 -8.46
N ASP A 398 20.13 -1.90 -7.41
CA ASP A 398 19.00 -2.16 -6.52
C ASP A 398 19.19 -1.36 -5.23
N VAL A 399 18.13 -0.71 -4.76
CA VAL A 399 18.14 0.12 -3.55
C VAL A 399 17.03 -0.38 -2.64
N VAL A 400 17.40 -1.05 -1.54
CA VAL A 400 16.45 -1.54 -0.54
C VAL A 400 16.27 -0.47 0.51
N THR A 401 15.04 -0.04 0.78
CA THR A 401 14.76 1.08 1.68
C THR A 401 13.46 0.90 2.47
N GLU A 402 13.46 1.33 3.74
CA GLU A 402 12.23 1.41 4.54
C GLU A 402 11.36 2.63 4.19
N ASN A 403 11.92 3.64 3.51
CA ASN A 403 11.27 4.93 3.28
C ASN A 403 10.39 4.96 2.03
N ALA A 404 9.37 4.09 1.98
CA ALA A 404 8.46 3.96 0.84
C ALA A 404 7.74 5.27 0.46
N ASP A 405 7.37 6.13 1.43
CA ASP A 405 6.61 7.35 1.15
C ASP A 405 7.38 8.42 0.35
N VAL A 406 8.72 8.33 0.29
CA VAL A 406 9.56 9.14 -0.61
C VAL A 406 9.08 9.05 -2.06
N PHE A 407 8.62 7.87 -2.49
CA PHE A 407 8.16 7.63 -3.85
C PHE A 407 6.75 8.17 -4.15
N ARG A 408 6.18 8.97 -3.26
CA ARG A 408 4.92 9.69 -3.48
C ARG A 408 5.11 11.12 -3.99
N ASN A 409 6.33 11.68 -3.87
CA ASN A 409 6.62 13.09 -4.19
C ASN A 409 7.76 13.22 -5.20
N ALA A 410 7.57 14.00 -6.26
CA ALA A 410 8.54 14.21 -7.32
C ALA A 410 9.87 14.85 -6.85
N THR A 411 9.85 15.65 -5.78
CA THR A 411 11.07 16.25 -5.21
C THR A 411 11.89 15.19 -4.47
N ASP A 412 11.24 14.41 -3.61
CA ASP A 412 11.92 13.41 -2.77
C ASP A 412 12.44 12.23 -3.62
N ILE A 413 11.71 11.85 -4.67
CA ILE A 413 12.17 10.90 -5.70
C ILE A 413 13.50 11.34 -6.32
N LYS A 414 13.67 12.62 -6.67
CA LYS A 414 14.93 13.12 -7.26
C LYS A 414 16.08 12.96 -6.29
N VAL A 415 15.88 13.32 -5.02
CA VAL A 415 16.90 13.18 -3.97
C VAL A 415 17.35 11.71 -3.82
N ALA A 416 16.41 10.77 -3.83
CA ALA A 416 16.72 9.33 -3.77
C ALA A 416 17.47 8.82 -5.03
N VAL A 417 17.04 9.25 -6.21
CA VAL A 417 17.68 8.89 -7.50
C VAL A 417 19.10 9.46 -7.59
N ASP A 418 19.28 10.73 -7.27
CA ASP A 418 20.59 11.40 -7.26
C ASP A 418 21.52 10.80 -6.19
N GLY A 419 20.97 10.35 -5.06
CA GLY A 419 21.67 9.56 -4.05
C GLY A 419 22.25 8.27 -4.62
N ALA A 420 21.41 7.44 -5.24
CA ALA A 420 21.83 6.18 -5.84
C ALA A 420 22.88 6.37 -6.96
N LEU A 421 22.72 7.38 -7.81
CA LEU A 421 23.67 7.71 -8.88
C LEU A 421 25.03 8.15 -8.32
N ARG A 422 25.04 8.98 -7.27
CA ARG A 422 26.26 9.41 -6.58
C ARG A 422 26.99 8.24 -5.92
N VAL A 423 26.27 7.27 -5.37
CA VAL A 423 26.85 6.04 -4.81
C VAL A 423 27.47 5.16 -5.90
N LEU A 424 26.79 4.97 -7.05
CA LEU A 424 27.34 4.23 -8.19
C LEU A 424 28.66 4.83 -8.68
N GLU A 425 28.66 6.13 -8.94
CA GLU A 425 29.80 6.86 -9.50
C GLU A 425 31.01 6.84 -8.55
N ARG A 426 30.78 7.08 -7.26
CA ARG A 426 31.84 7.13 -6.24
C ARG A 426 32.41 5.76 -5.89
N THR A 427 31.58 4.71 -5.84
CA THR A 427 31.97 3.41 -5.26
C THR A 427 32.25 2.33 -6.31
N ALA A 428 31.57 2.33 -7.46
CA ALA A 428 31.58 1.17 -8.37
C ALA A 428 31.96 1.47 -9.82
N MET A 429 31.42 2.55 -10.42
CA MET A 429 31.51 2.81 -11.85
C MET A 429 31.58 4.32 -12.16
N PRO A 430 32.75 4.97 -12.00
CA PRO A 430 32.89 6.41 -12.26
C PRO A 430 32.58 6.78 -13.72
N ASP A 431 33.03 5.95 -14.67
CA ASP A 431 32.78 6.10 -16.11
C ASP A 431 31.43 5.49 -16.57
N ALA A 432 30.41 5.36 -15.70
CA ALA A 432 29.09 4.88 -16.10
C ALA A 432 28.32 5.90 -16.96
N GLY A 433 28.01 5.56 -18.22
CA GLY A 433 27.19 6.38 -19.12
C GLY A 433 25.67 6.12 -19.02
N ASN A 434 25.27 5.04 -18.37
CA ASN A 434 23.88 4.67 -18.15
C ASN A 434 23.75 3.97 -16.79
N ALA A 435 22.61 4.17 -16.12
CA ALA A 435 22.23 3.44 -14.92
C ALA A 435 20.73 3.15 -14.95
N ARG A 436 20.35 1.89 -14.70
CA ARG A 436 18.98 1.53 -14.31
C ARG A 436 18.96 1.43 -12.78
N ILE A 437 17.94 2.00 -12.15
CA ILE A 437 17.80 2.05 -10.70
C ILE A 437 16.43 1.47 -10.35
N VAL A 438 16.41 0.53 -9.43
CA VAL A 438 15.20 -0.08 -8.88
C VAL A 438 15.22 0.11 -7.37
N PHE A 439 14.13 0.62 -6.81
CA PHE A 439 13.92 0.78 -5.39
C PHE A 439 12.91 -0.27 -4.91
N SER A 440 13.21 -0.96 -3.81
CA SER A 440 12.32 -1.94 -3.18
C SER A 440 12.24 -1.74 -1.67
N ASP A 441 11.17 -2.26 -1.05
CA ASP A 441 11.09 -2.34 0.42
C ASP A 441 11.70 -3.63 0.99
N ASP A 442 11.79 -4.69 0.20
CA ASP A 442 12.36 -5.98 0.56
C ASP A 442 13.55 -6.35 -0.36
N PHE A 443 14.60 -6.96 0.19
CA PHE A 443 15.76 -7.41 -0.58
C PHE A 443 15.45 -8.71 -1.35
N GLU A 444 15.03 -9.76 -0.66
CA GLU A 444 14.82 -11.10 -1.24
C GLU A 444 13.61 -11.09 -2.19
N GLN A 445 12.54 -10.39 -1.81
CA GLN A 445 11.30 -10.34 -2.60
C GLN A 445 11.29 -9.25 -3.66
N GLY A 446 11.93 -8.11 -3.38
CA GLY A 446 11.96 -6.95 -4.28
C GLY A 446 13.20 -6.91 -5.16
N ALA A 447 14.39 -6.81 -4.57
CA ALA A 447 15.65 -6.64 -5.32
C ALA A 447 16.09 -7.91 -6.07
N VAL A 448 15.97 -9.07 -5.43
CA VAL A 448 16.27 -10.39 -6.02
C VAL A 448 15.05 -10.92 -6.78
N GLY A 449 13.93 -11.11 -6.09
CA GLY A 449 12.72 -11.74 -6.64
C GLY A 449 11.87 -10.91 -7.60
N ASP A 450 12.18 -9.61 -7.80
CA ASP A 450 11.48 -8.70 -8.73
C ASP A 450 9.94 -8.64 -8.55
N LYS A 451 9.42 -8.98 -7.35
CA LYS A 451 7.97 -8.99 -7.07
C LYS A 451 7.41 -7.57 -7.01
N ILE A 452 6.41 -7.29 -7.84
CA ILE A 452 5.76 -5.98 -7.96
C ILE A 452 5.24 -5.46 -6.61
N GLU A 453 4.81 -6.35 -5.72
CA GLU A 453 4.34 -6.04 -4.37
C GLU A 453 5.42 -5.39 -3.50
N HIS A 454 6.70 -5.63 -3.77
CA HIS A 454 7.87 -5.15 -3.02
C HIS A 454 8.71 -4.12 -3.79
N LEU A 455 8.40 -3.88 -5.07
CA LEU A 455 8.97 -2.78 -5.83
C LEU A 455 8.27 -1.46 -5.45
N LEU A 456 9.06 -0.40 -5.32
CA LEU A 456 8.59 0.95 -4.99
C LEU A 456 8.63 1.84 -6.24
N TYR A 457 9.78 1.88 -6.90
CA TYR A 457 10.05 2.78 -8.02
C TYR A 457 11.16 2.25 -8.93
N MET A 458 11.10 2.53 -10.22
CA MET A 458 12.20 2.24 -11.16
C MET A 458 12.37 3.36 -12.16
N ILE A 459 13.62 3.73 -12.43
CA ILE A 459 13.97 4.73 -13.43
C ILE A 459 15.26 4.34 -14.16
N THR A 460 15.45 4.91 -15.35
CA THR A 460 16.72 4.87 -16.08
C THR A 460 17.27 6.28 -16.17
N ALA A 461 18.57 6.42 -15.93
CA ALA A 461 19.32 7.65 -16.09
C ALA A 461 20.46 7.44 -17.11
N ASP A 462 20.80 8.50 -17.83
CA ASP A 462 21.88 8.54 -18.82
C ASP A 462 22.81 9.74 -18.58
N ARG A 463 24.03 9.63 -19.10
CA ARG A 463 24.96 10.75 -19.26
C ARG A 463 25.35 10.87 -20.73
N PRO A 464 25.43 12.09 -21.29
CA PRO A 464 25.88 12.26 -22.67
C PRO A 464 27.35 11.83 -22.80
N THR A 465 27.63 11.04 -23.83
CA THR A 465 28.98 10.55 -24.13
C THR A 465 29.75 11.59 -24.96
N ASP A 466 30.99 11.87 -24.59
CA ASP A 466 31.93 12.62 -25.42
C ASP A 466 32.31 11.77 -26.64
N TRP A 467 31.91 12.21 -27.83
CA TRP A 467 32.07 11.45 -29.07
C TRP A 467 33.52 11.20 -29.49
N ARG A 468 34.49 11.97 -28.98
CA ARG A 468 35.92 11.81 -29.30
C ARG A 468 36.59 10.76 -28.44
N THR A 469 36.16 10.66 -27.18
CA THR A 469 36.81 9.79 -26.17
C THR A 469 35.98 8.54 -25.83
N GLY A 470 34.69 8.50 -26.19
CA GLY A 470 33.77 7.44 -25.82
C GLY A 470 33.40 7.40 -24.34
N LYS A 471 33.84 8.40 -23.55
CA LYS A 471 33.58 8.49 -22.10
C LYS A 471 32.33 9.33 -21.80
N PRO A 472 31.56 9.03 -20.74
CA PRO A 472 30.48 9.91 -20.29
C PRO A 472 31.05 11.26 -19.82
N ARG A 473 30.26 12.32 -20.00
CA ARG A 473 30.60 13.68 -19.60
C ARG A 473 29.37 14.40 -19.07
N GLY A 474 29.55 15.26 -18.08
CA GLY A 474 28.49 16.11 -17.55
C GLY A 474 27.56 15.39 -16.58
N GLU A 475 26.44 16.04 -16.27
CA GLU A 475 25.48 15.61 -15.26
C GLU A 475 24.58 14.46 -15.73
N TRP A 476 24.09 13.68 -14.77
CA TRP A 476 23.08 12.66 -15.01
C TRP A 476 21.75 13.28 -15.44
N ARG A 477 21.07 12.61 -16.37
CA ARG A 477 19.77 13.01 -16.92
C ARG A 477 18.80 11.86 -16.77
N TYR A 478 17.57 12.17 -16.37
CA TYR A 478 16.45 11.24 -16.29
C TYR A 478 15.13 12.01 -16.39
N ASN A 479 14.06 11.33 -16.78
CA ASN A 479 12.71 11.90 -16.81
C ASN A 479 11.76 11.06 -15.97
N LEU A 480 11.17 11.67 -14.94
CA LEU A 480 10.20 11.02 -14.04
C LEU A 480 8.94 10.53 -14.78
N GLN A 481 8.59 11.13 -15.94
CA GLN A 481 7.45 10.69 -16.76
C GLN A 481 7.66 9.31 -17.42
N TYR A 482 8.91 8.87 -17.59
CA TYR A 482 9.26 7.56 -18.15
C TYR A 482 9.66 6.54 -17.07
N ALA A 483 9.54 6.91 -15.80
CA ALA A 483 9.76 6.01 -14.67
C ALA A 483 8.54 5.10 -14.43
N GLN A 484 8.75 4.00 -13.73
CA GLN A 484 7.67 3.15 -13.24
C GLN A 484 7.54 3.32 -11.73
N ASN A 485 6.44 3.94 -11.31
CA ASN A 485 6.06 3.99 -9.90
C ASN A 485 5.22 2.76 -9.57
N TYR A 486 5.78 1.84 -8.78
CA TYR A 486 5.12 0.60 -8.37
C TYR A 486 4.29 0.80 -7.11
N LEU A 487 4.68 1.74 -6.23
CA LEU A 487 3.91 2.10 -5.04
C LEU A 487 2.48 2.52 -5.39
N PHE A 488 2.29 3.42 -6.37
CA PHE A 488 0.94 3.80 -6.82
C PHE A 488 0.17 2.64 -7.46
N LYS A 489 0.84 1.74 -8.22
CA LYS A 489 0.20 0.53 -8.77
C LYS A 489 -0.26 -0.43 -7.65
N ARG A 490 0.55 -0.59 -6.59
CA ARG A 490 0.22 -1.40 -5.41
C ARG A 490 -0.99 -0.83 -4.68
N ASP A 491 -1.00 0.48 -4.43
CA ASP A 491 -2.12 1.19 -3.80
C ASP A 491 -3.40 1.07 -4.65
N GLU A 492 -3.32 1.19 -5.97
CA GLU A 492 -4.45 0.99 -6.89
C GLU A 492 -5.00 -0.45 -6.83
N ILE A 493 -4.13 -1.47 -6.85
CA ILE A 493 -4.51 -2.88 -6.75
C ILE A 493 -5.19 -3.17 -5.41
N LEU A 494 -4.65 -2.65 -4.29
CA LEU A 494 -5.25 -2.80 -2.96
C LEU A 494 -6.60 -2.08 -2.87
N ALA A 495 -6.71 -0.87 -3.41
CA ALA A 495 -7.97 -0.14 -3.47
C ALA A 495 -9.01 -0.89 -4.34
N ARG A 496 -8.59 -1.51 -5.45
CA ARG A 496 -9.47 -2.32 -6.30
C ARG A 496 -9.96 -3.57 -5.59
N LYS A 497 -9.07 -4.37 -4.97
CA LYS A 497 -9.44 -5.55 -4.16
C LYS A 497 -10.45 -5.18 -3.06
N LYS A 498 -10.19 -4.07 -2.34
CA LYS A 498 -11.10 -3.59 -1.29
C LYS A 498 -12.48 -3.16 -1.82
N ARG A 499 -12.56 -2.61 -3.05
CA ARG A 499 -13.85 -2.34 -3.72
C ARG A 499 -14.53 -3.64 -4.16
N GLU A 500 -13.79 -4.59 -4.73
CA GLU A 500 -14.31 -5.91 -5.14
C GLU A 500 -14.90 -6.68 -3.93
N GLU A 501 -14.21 -6.69 -2.79
CA GLU A 501 -14.69 -7.30 -1.53
C GLU A 501 -15.95 -6.62 -0.99
N ARG A 502 -15.99 -5.28 -0.97
CA ARG A 502 -17.20 -4.52 -0.59
C ARG A 502 -18.38 -4.82 -1.50
N MET A 503 -18.16 -4.86 -2.82
CA MET A 503 -19.20 -5.18 -3.79
C MET A 503 -19.68 -6.62 -3.66
N ARG A 504 -18.79 -7.57 -3.34
CA ARG A 504 -19.17 -8.96 -3.06
C ARG A 504 -20.07 -9.05 -1.83
N LEU A 505 -19.71 -8.37 -0.73
CA LEU A 505 -20.53 -8.32 0.48
C LEU A 505 -21.87 -7.64 0.23
N ALA A 506 -21.90 -6.50 -0.48
CA ALA A 506 -23.13 -5.83 -0.85
C ALA A 506 -24.04 -6.70 -1.74
N ASN A 507 -23.50 -7.46 -2.68
CA ASN A 507 -24.29 -8.39 -3.48
C ASN A 507 -24.91 -9.51 -2.62
N GLN A 508 -24.14 -10.07 -1.68
CA GLN A 508 -24.65 -11.03 -0.70
C GLN A 508 -25.80 -10.43 0.13
N GLU A 509 -25.65 -9.19 0.62
CA GLU A 509 -26.71 -8.51 1.38
C GLU A 509 -27.95 -8.16 0.52
N ARG A 510 -27.80 -7.92 -0.78
CA ARG A 510 -28.95 -7.76 -1.70
C ARG A 510 -29.75 -9.05 -1.81
N ASP A 511 -29.08 -10.20 -1.85
CA ASP A 511 -29.76 -11.50 -1.89
C ASP A 511 -30.37 -11.87 -0.53
N ASN A 512 -29.73 -11.51 0.59
CA ASN A 512 -30.33 -11.60 1.93
C ASN A 512 -31.62 -10.76 2.03
N LEU A 513 -31.58 -9.50 1.57
CA LEU A 513 -32.75 -8.62 1.54
C LEU A 513 -33.88 -9.15 0.65
N ARG A 514 -33.57 -9.69 -0.53
CA ARG A 514 -34.57 -10.34 -1.40
C ARG A 514 -35.24 -11.52 -0.71
N GLN A 515 -34.46 -12.36 -0.03
CA GLN A 515 -35.00 -13.50 0.74
C GLN A 515 -35.93 -13.03 1.87
N TYR A 516 -35.54 -11.98 2.60
CA TYR A 516 -36.40 -11.37 3.62
C TYR A 516 -37.67 -10.74 3.03
N GLN A 517 -37.58 -10.02 1.90
CA GLN A 517 -38.74 -9.44 1.21
C GLN A 517 -39.73 -10.53 0.77
N ASN A 518 -39.23 -11.65 0.24
CA ASN A 518 -40.08 -12.80 -0.11
C ASN A 518 -40.83 -13.37 1.11
N LEU A 519 -40.20 -13.40 2.30
CA LEU A 519 -40.86 -13.81 3.54
C LEU A 519 -41.90 -12.77 4.01
N VAL A 520 -41.60 -11.48 3.89
CA VAL A 520 -42.55 -10.40 4.20
C VAL A 520 -43.78 -10.46 3.30
N ASP A 521 -43.60 -10.66 1.99
CA ASP A 521 -44.72 -10.78 1.05
C ASP A 521 -45.51 -12.08 1.25
N GLN A 522 -44.82 -13.19 1.57
CA GLN A 522 -45.49 -14.42 1.98
C GLN A 522 -46.37 -14.18 3.22
N ALA A 523 -45.85 -13.56 4.28
CA ALA A 523 -46.59 -13.33 5.53
C ALA A 523 -47.85 -12.46 5.36
N LYS A 524 -47.90 -11.59 4.34
CA LYS A 524 -49.13 -10.86 3.96
C LYS A 524 -50.20 -11.79 3.39
N SER A 525 -49.81 -12.82 2.63
CA SER A 525 -50.72 -13.77 1.99
C SER A 525 -51.10 -14.96 2.87
N ASP A 526 -50.18 -15.43 3.70
CA ASP A 526 -50.33 -16.55 4.62
C ASP A 526 -49.54 -16.27 5.92
N PRO A 527 -50.18 -15.66 6.93
CA PRO A 527 -49.54 -15.28 8.20
C PRO A 527 -49.06 -16.46 9.06
N LYS A 528 -49.41 -17.72 8.73
CA LYS A 528 -48.96 -18.92 9.46
C LYS A 528 -48.04 -19.83 8.61
N GLY A 529 -47.89 -19.51 7.33
CA GLY A 529 -47.17 -20.36 6.38
C GLY A 529 -45.68 -20.47 6.65
N ILE A 530 -45.04 -19.44 7.23
CA ILE A 530 -43.58 -19.43 7.46
C ILE A 530 -43.21 -20.56 8.43
N LEU A 531 -43.86 -20.63 9.59
CA LEU A 531 -43.66 -21.73 10.54
C LEU A 531 -44.08 -23.08 9.93
N GLY A 532 -45.20 -23.12 9.19
CA GLY A 532 -45.66 -24.35 8.52
C GLY A 532 -44.66 -24.93 7.52
N ARG A 533 -43.78 -24.10 6.92
CA ARG A 533 -42.69 -24.54 6.03
C ARG A 533 -41.40 -24.91 6.77
N MET A 534 -41.22 -24.41 8.00
CA MET A 534 -40.13 -24.84 8.89
C MET A 534 -40.47 -26.14 9.61
N GLN A 535 -41.76 -26.42 9.80
CA GLN A 535 -42.24 -27.67 10.36
C GLN A 535 -42.18 -28.81 9.34
N ARG A 536 -41.85 -30.01 9.83
CA ARG A 536 -41.99 -31.28 9.14
C ARG A 536 -42.50 -32.29 10.15
N ASP A 537 -43.76 -32.68 9.99
CA ASP A 537 -44.44 -33.61 10.88
C ASP A 537 -44.73 -34.95 10.18
N VAL A 538 -45.04 -35.97 10.98
CA VAL A 538 -45.42 -37.31 10.56
C VAL A 538 -46.76 -37.27 9.82
N ARG A 539 -46.79 -37.61 8.53
CA ARG A 539 -48.03 -37.55 7.76
C ARG A 539 -48.87 -38.80 8.00
N TYR A 540 -50.05 -38.62 8.58
CA TYR A 540 -51.08 -39.66 8.66
C TYR A 540 -51.96 -39.62 7.41
N ASP A 541 -52.03 -40.76 6.71
CA ASP A 541 -52.86 -40.95 5.52
C ASP A 541 -53.76 -42.17 5.74
N LEU A 542 -55.08 -41.97 5.62
CA LEU A 542 -56.11 -42.96 5.94
C LEU A 542 -56.11 -44.20 5.02
N LEU A 543 -55.56 -44.09 3.80
CA LEU A 543 -55.62 -45.14 2.78
C LEU A 543 -54.33 -45.95 2.71
N THR A 544 -53.18 -45.32 2.93
CA THR A 544 -51.85 -45.94 2.84
C THR A 544 -51.22 -46.20 4.21
N GLY A 545 -51.67 -45.49 5.25
CA GLY A 545 -51.13 -45.50 6.62
C GLY A 545 -49.97 -44.53 6.85
N GLY A 546 -49.42 -43.95 5.77
CA GLY A 546 -48.39 -42.90 5.82
C GLY A 546 -47.15 -43.23 6.66
N ASP A 547 -46.52 -42.17 7.18
CA ASP A 547 -45.33 -42.27 8.03
C ASP A 547 -45.67 -42.92 9.39
N TYR A 548 -46.89 -42.72 9.88
CA TYR A 548 -47.35 -43.29 11.16
C TYR A 548 -47.38 -44.83 11.15
N LYS A 549 -47.83 -45.45 10.04
CA LYS A 549 -47.77 -46.91 9.89
C LYS A 549 -46.34 -47.44 9.84
N ALA A 550 -45.38 -46.65 9.35
CA ALA A 550 -43.97 -47.00 9.41
C ALA A 550 -43.44 -46.96 10.87
N LEU A 551 -43.84 -45.95 11.65
CA LEU A 551 -43.52 -45.86 13.08
C LEU A 551 -44.11 -47.03 13.88
N MET A 552 -45.37 -47.39 13.65
CA MET A 552 -46.02 -48.55 14.26
C MET A 552 -45.34 -49.88 13.90
N ALA A 553 -44.61 -49.94 12.78
CA ALA A 553 -43.77 -51.06 12.39
C ALA A 553 -42.32 -50.98 12.95
N GLY A 554 -42.07 -50.10 13.92
CA GLY A 554 -40.77 -49.93 14.58
C GLY A 554 -39.73 -49.13 13.78
N ARG A 555 -40.14 -48.43 12.71
CA ARG A 555 -39.25 -47.53 11.97
C ARG A 555 -39.18 -46.15 12.64
N LYS A 556 -38.26 -45.30 12.18
CA LYS A 556 -38.10 -43.91 12.63
C LYS A 556 -38.63 -42.92 11.58
N ALA A 557 -39.08 -41.75 12.01
CA ALA A 557 -39.40 -40.62 11.13
C ALA A 557 -38.55 -39.40 11.45
N ALA A 558 -37.96 -38.75 10.44
CA ALA A 558 -37.18 -37.53 10.61
C ALA A 558 -38.10 -36.30 10.61
N VAL A 559 -38.21 -35.64 11.76
CA VAL A 559 -39.16 -34.56 12.03
C VAL A 559 -38.47 -33.24 12.35
N ARG A 560 -39.21 -32.15 12.19
CA ARG A 560 -38.89 -30.83 12.75
C ARG A 560 -40.19 -30.23 13.24
N MET A 561 -40.47 -30.33 14.53
CA MET A 561 -41.79 -30.03 15.11
C MET A 561 -41.71 -28.98 16.20
N VAL A 562 -42.82 -28.29 16.42
CA VAL A 562 -42.97 -27.39 17.57
C VAL A 562 -43.49 -28.20 18.73
N ILE A 563 -42.75 -28.19 19.83
CA ILE A 563 -43.13 -28.78 21.10
C ILE A 563 -43.25 -27.70 22.17
N HIS A 564 -43.97 -28.03 23.22
CA HIS A 564 -43.94 -27.33 24.50
C HIS A 564 -43.43 -28.34 25.53
N VAL A 565 -42.38 -27.99 26.27
CA VAL A 565 -41.83 -28.81 27.37
C VAL A 565 -42.41 -28.26 28.67
N ASP A 566 -43.07 -29.12 29.44
CA ASP A 566 -43.83 -28.77 30.64
C ASP A 566 -43.40 -29.52 31.91
N ASP A 567 -42.76 -30.68 31.79
CA ASP A 567 -42.27 -31.49 32.93
C ASP A 567 -41.01 -32.32 32.57
N HIS A 568 -40.42 -33.02 33.55
CA HIS A 568 -39.30 -33.95 33.37
C HIS A 568 -39.52 -35.25 34.16
N GLN A 569 -39.44 -36.39 33.48
CA GLN A 569 -39.56 -37.70 34.11
C GLN A 569 -38.33 -38.56 33.82
N ASP A 570 -37.84 -39.28 34.84
CA ASP A 570 -36.62 -40.10 34.80
C ASP A 570 -35.39 -39.33 34.30
N ASN A 571 -35.03 -39.49 33.02
CA ASN A 571 -33.91 -38.83 32.33
C ASN A 571 -34.36 -38.04 31.08
N ASP A 572 -35.67 -37.96 30.86
CA ASP A 572 -36.28 -37.42 29.65
C ASP A 572 -37.05 -36.13 29.98
N ALA A 573 -37.14 -35.21 29.02
CA ALA A 573 -38.09 -34.11 29.13
C ALA A 573 -39.46 -34.55 28.58
N VAL A 574 -40.53 -34.09 29.20
CA VAL A 574 -41.92 -34.34 28.78
C VAL A 574 -42.38 -33.14 27.98
N ALA A 575 -43.13 -33.39 26.91
CA ALA A 575 -43.81 -32.37 26.14
C ALA A 575 -45.29 -32.72 25.98
N ASP A 576 -46.17 -31.78 26.34
CA ASP A 576 -47.63 -31.89 26.24
C ASP A 576 -48.17 -31.54 24.84
N TRP A 577 -47.41 -30.75 24.06
CA TRP A 577 -47.79 -30.31 22.73
C TRP A 577 -46.87 -30.86 21.63
N PRO A 578 -47.39 -31.30 20.45
CA PRO A 578 -48.80 -31.34 20.03
C PRO A 578 -49.63 -32.49 20.64
N TYR A 579 -48.95 -33.42 21.30
CA TYR A 579 -49.47 -34.54 22.10
C TYR A 579 -48.31 -35.01 23.00
N GLU A 580 -48.53 -35.98 23.88
CA GLU A 580 -47.48 -36.43 24.81
C GLU A 580 -46.26 -37.02 24.07
N ILE A 581 -45.10 -36.38 24.23
CA ILE A 581 -43.82 -36.80 23.64
C ILE A 581 -42.75 -36.82 24.72
N ARG A 582 -41.96 -37.89 24.79
CA ARG A 582 -40.77 -37.97 25.65
C ARG A 582 -39.50 -37.70 24.87
N LEU A 583 -38.79 -36.64 25.26
CA LEU A 583 -37.50 -36.26 24.69
C LEU A 583 -36.37 -37.03 25.36
N THR A 584 -35.90 -38.06 24.70
CA THR A 584 -34.97 -39.05 25.26
C THR A 584 -33.64 -38.42 25.69
N GLY A 585 -33.29 -38.53 26.96
CA GLY A 585 -32.04 -38.03 27.54
C GLY A 585 -31.97 -36.51 27.72
N GLN A 586 -33.09 -35.78 27.65
CA GLN A 586 -33.13 -34.31 27.67
C GLN A 586 -33.52 -33.69 29.02
N LYS A 587 -33.27 -34.36 30.15
CA LYS A 587 -33.56 -33.83 31.51
C LYS A 587 -33.07 -32.40 31.81
N ALA A 588 -32.02 -31.92 31.11
CA ALA A 588 -31.48 -30.57 31.30
C ALA A 588 -32.12 -29.49 30.40
N MET A 589 -33.05 -29.87 29.52
CA MET A 589 -33.80 -28.94 28.68
C MET A 589 -34.80 -28.17 29.55
N LYS A 590 -34.89 -26.84 29.39
CA LYS A 590 -35.82 -26.04 30.20
C LYS A 590 -37.25 -26.21 29.71
N GLU A 591 -38.21 -25.95 30.60
CA GLU A 591 -39.62 -25.76 30.23
C GLU A 591 -39.78 -24.59 29.25
N GLY A 592 -40.76 -24.70 28.35
CA GLY A 592 -41.10 -23.69 27.36
C GLY A 592 -41.29 -24.22 25.94
N TRP A 593 -41.46 -23.30 24.99
CA TRP A 593 -41.75 -23.62 23.59
C TRP A 593 -40.47 -23.77 22.76
N TYR A 594 -40.40 -24.81 21.93
CA TYR A 594 -39.23 -25.10 21.09
C TYR A 594 -39.60 -25.60 19.70
N LEU A 595 -38.86 -25.19 18.67
CA LEU A 595 -38.80 -25.88 17.38
C LEU A 595 -37.62 -26.86 17.40
N VAL A 596 -37.92 -28.16 17.46
CA VAL A 596 -36.93 -29.25 17.61
C VAL A 596 -36.78 -30.07 16.33
N PRO A 597 -35.57 -30.24 15.78
CA PRO A 597 -35.26 -31.25 14.78
C PRO A 597 -34.87 -32.58 15.46
N GLY A 598 -35.37 -33.72 14.98
CA GLY A 598 -35.08 -35.01 15.58
C GLY A 598 -35.61 -36.22 14.83
N GLU A 599 -35.43 -37.39 15.43
CA GLU A 599 -36.02 -38.66 15.00
C GLU A 599 -37.11 -39.10 15.97
N LEU A 600 -38.31 -39.32 15.45
CA LEU A 600 -39.49 -39.76 16.19
C LEU A 600 -39.66 -41.28 16.06
N THR A 601 -40.02 -41.93 17.16
CA THR A 601 -40.28 -43.37 17.29
C THR A 601 -41.45 -43.62 18.25
N LEU A 602 -42.03 -44.82 18.21
CA LEU A 602 -43.11 -45.24 19.12
C LEU A 602 -42.65 -46.38 20.01
N ASP A 603 -42.90 -46.26 21.31
CA ASP A 603 -42.76 -47.34 22.28
C ASP A 603 -44.12 -48.03 22.45
N THR A 604 -44.26 -49.23 21.89
CA THR A 604 -45.53 -49.99 21.94
C THR A 604 -45.77 -50.70 23.27
N LYS A 605 -44.84 -50.61 24.25
CA LYS A 605 -44.97 -51.20 25.59
C LYS A 605 -45.43 -50.20 26.64
N ARG A 606 -45.17 -48.92 26.43
CA ARG A 606 -45.68 -47.81 27.24
C ARG A 606 -46.83 -47.12 26.49
N GLN A 607 -47.76 -46.57 27.24
CA GLN A 607 -48.87 -45.78 26.68
C GLN A 607 -48.77 -44.34 27.15
N ASP A 608 -49.25 -43.42 26.32
CA ASP A 608 -49.55 -42.05 26.72
C ASP A 608 -50.86 -41.99 27.55
N ASP A 609 -51.18 -40.82 28.09
CA ASP A 609 -52.43 -40.60 28.84
C ASP A 609 -53.72 -40.85 28.01
N ASN A 610 -53.62 -40.99 26.68
CA ASN A 610 -54.73 -41.33 25.78
C ASN A 610 -54.82 -42.83 25.46
N GLY A 611 -53.92 -43.66 26.01
CA GLY A 611 -53.86 -45.11 25.75
C GLY A 611 -53.20 -45.50 24.42
N LEU A 612 -52.52 -44.56 23.75
CA LEU A 612 -51.78 -44.78 22.50
C LEU A 612 -50.31 -45.13 22.79
N PRO A 613 -49.58 -45.81 21.88
CA PRO A 613 -48.14 -46.05 22.03
C PRO A 613 -47.36 -44.76 22.30
N LEU A 614 -46.56 -44.74 23.37
CA LEU A 614 -45.87 -43.55 23.82
C LEU A 614 -44.86 -43.05 22.77
N THR A 615 -44.92 -41.77 22.43
CA THR A 615 -44.02 -41.18 21.43
C THR A 615 -42.68 -40.79 22.04
N LEU A 616 -41.59 -41.28 21.45
CA LEU A 616 -40.22 -40.95 21.84
C LEU A 616 -39.54 -40.12 20.75
N LEU A 617 -38.99 -38.96 21.13
CA LEU A 617 -38.24 -38.06 20.26
C LEU A 617 -36.77 -37.99 20.68
N THR A 618 -35.87 -38.41 19.79
CA THR A 618 -34.42 -38.21 19.96
C THR A 618 -33.99 -37.00 19.17
N LEU A 619 -33.38 -36.00 19.83
CA LEU A 619 -32.91 -34.78 19.18
C LEU A 619 -31.78 -35.06 18.16
N GLY A 620 -31.79 -34.31 17.06
CA GLY A 620 -30.76 -34.38 16.03
C GLY A 620 -29.49 -33.58 16.37
N GLN A 621 -28.55 -33.55 15.42
CA GLN A 621 -27.30 -32.78 15.53
C GLN A 621 -27.50 -31.25 15.49
N ALA A 622 -28.65 -30.78 15.01
CA ALA A 622 -28.99 -29.36 15.00
C ALA A 622 -29.67 -28.98 16.33
N ALA A 623 -29.24 -27.87 16.94
CA ALA A 623 -29.74 -27.44 18.23
C ALA A 623 -31.25 -27.09 18.22
N PRO A 624 -32.00 -27.42 19.29
CA PRO A 624 -33.33 -26.88 19.54
C PRO A 624 -33.36 -25.35 19.48
N VAL A 625 -34.38 -24.80 18.84
CA VAL A 625 -34.60 -23.35 18.81
C VAL A 625 -35.68 -23.00 19.83
N ALA A 626 -35.28 -22.33 20.90
CA ALA A 626 -36.22 -21.81 21.91
C ALA A 626 -37.06 -20.68 21.32
N CYS A 627 -38.36 -20.71 21.57
CA CYS A 627 -39.34 -19.76 21.07
C CYS A 627 -39.81 -18.81 22.17
N GLN A 628 -40.15 -17.58 21.80
CA GLN A 628 -40.61 -16.54 22.74
C GLN A 628 -42.12 -16.51 22.93
N LYS A 629 -42.90 -17.11 22.03
CA LYS A 629 -44.37 -17.13 22.08
C LYS A 629 -44.92 -18.55 22.04
N ALA A 630 -46.11 -18.72 22.61
CA ALA A 630 -46.85 -19.98 22.55
C ALA A 630 -47.04 -20.47 21.10
N GLY A 631 -46.97 -21.78 20.89
CA GLY A 631 -47.00 -22.38 19.55
C GLY A 631 -45.81 -21.98 18.66
N CYS A 632 -44.73 -21.42 19.21
CA CYS A 632 -43.65 -20.78 18.45
C CYS A 632 -44.14 -19.71 17.47
N ALA A 633 -45.20 -18.96 17.84
CA ALA A 633 -45.83 -17.98 16.95
C ALA A 633 -44.90 -16.85 16.50
N ASP A 634 -43.82 -16.59 17.25
CA ASP A 634 -42.73 -15.67 16.90
C ASP A 634 -41.91 -16.13 15.67
N LEU A 635 -41.90 -17.43 15.35
CA LEU A 635 -41.24 -17.94 14.14
C LEU A 635 -42.01 -17.64 12.83
N ASN A 636 -43.24 -17.11 12.92
CA ASN A 636 -43.94 -16.54 11.77
C ASN A 636 -43.54 -15.08 11.46
N ASP A 637 -42.69 -14.46 12.30
CA ASP A 637 -42.11 -13.16 11.99
C ASP A 637 -41.09 -13.32 10.83
N PRO A 638 -41.24 -12.59 9.70
CA PRO A 638 -40.31 -12.67 8.58
C PRO A 638 -38.84 -12.39 8.95
N LEU A 639 -38.58 -11.57 9.96
CA LEU A 639 -37.23 -11.24 10.43
C LEU A 639 -36.61 -12.42 11.20
N VAL A 640 -37.39 -13.07 12.07
CA VAL A 640 -36.95 -14.28 12.78
C VAL A 640 -36.70 -15.40 11.77
N GLY A 641 -37.61 -15.58 10.81
CA GLY A 641 -37.45 -16.56 9.74
C GLY A 641 -36.22 -16.30 8.85
N ALA A 642 -35.96 -15.04 8.48
CA ALA A 642 -34.76 -14.68 7.72
C ALA A 642 -33.47 -14.96 8.51
N ARG A 643 -33.38 -14.56 9.78
CA ARG A 643 -32.22 -14.84 10.64
C ARG A 643 -31.90 -16.33 10.74
N MET A 644 -32.93 -17.16 10.92
CA MET A 644 -32.79 -18.62 10.98
C MET A 644 -32.37 -19.24 9.63
N MET A 645 -32.91 -18.74 8.52
CA MET A 645 -32.59 -19.24 7.18
C MET A 645 -31.18 -18.82 6.71
N LEU A 646 -30.75 -17.62 7.06
CA LEU A 646 -29.42 -17.08 6.73
C LEU A 646 -28.32 -17.58 7.70
N GLY A 647 -28.69 -18.10 8.87
CA GLY A 647 -27.75 -18.46 9.94
C GLY A 647 -27.11 -17.25 10.62
N LEU A 648 -27.76 -16.08 10.56
CA LEU A 648 -27.23 -14.80 11.05
C LEU A 648 -28.17 -14.22 12.12
N PRO A 649 -27.95 -14.47 13.43
CA PRO A 649 -28.89 -14.09 14.49
C PRO A 649 -29.07 -12.57 14.62
N ASP A 650 -28.01 -11.79 14.42
CA ASP A 650 -28.01 -10.34 14.55
C ASP A 650 -28.34 -9.59 13.25
N TRP A 651 -28.71 -10.31 12.19
CA TRP A 651 -29.05 -9.72 10.90
C TRP A 651 -30.34 -8.90 10.98
N THR A 652 -30.38 -7.83 10.19
CA THR A 652 -31.49 -6.86 10.11
C THR A 652 -31.46 -6.21 8.73
N PRO A 653 -32.61 -5.95 8.10
CA PRO A 653 -32.65 -5.34 6.77
C PRO A 653 -31.99 -3.95 6.73
N GLU A 654 -32.01 -3.19 7.83
CA GLU A 654 -31.37 -1.88 7.92
C GLU A 654 -29.84 -1.96 7.83
N LYS A 655 -29.22 -2.93 8.53
CA LYS A 655 -27.77 -3.19 8.43
C LYS A 655 -27.40 -3.66 7.01
N ALA A 656 -28.20 -4.54 6.42
CA ALA A 656 -27.98 -5.04 5.06
C ALA A 656 -28.04 -3.90 4.03
N GLN A 657 -29.04 -3.02 4.14
CA GLN A 657 -29.16 -1.82 3.31
C GLN A 657 -27.97 -0.88 3.50
N ALA A 658 -27.54 -0.62 4.74
CA ALA A 658 -26.39 0.23 5.02
C ALA A 658 -25.07 -0.30 4.41
N VAL A 659 -24.87 -1.63 4.35
CA VAL A 659 -23.72 -2.26 3.67
C VAL A 659 -23.79 -2.05 2.15
N ILE A 660 -24.98 -2.15 1.56
CA ILE A 660 -25.21 -1.92 0.12
C ILE A 660 -24.93 -0.45 -0.22
N ASP A 661 -25.46 0.48 0.58
CA ASP A 661 -25.27 1.92 0.36
C ASP A 661 -23.80 2.32 0.49
N GLN A 662 -23.07 1.76 1.46
CA GLN A 662 -21.62 1.97 1.61
C GLN A 662 -20.79 1.45 0.43
N ALA A 663 -21.23 0.39 -0.26
CA ALA A 663 -20.54 -0.12 -1.45
C ALA A 663 -20.80 0.72 -2.71
N ASN A 664 -21.91 1.47 -2.75
CA ASN A 664 -22.26 2.38 -3.83
C ASN A 664 -21.68 3.81 -3.66
N GLN A 665 -21.03 4.11 -2.53
CA GLN A 665 -20.35 5.39 -2.32
C GLN A 665 -19.03 5.46 -3.13
N PRO A 666 -18.74 6.62 -3.79
CA PRO A 666 -17.59 6.79 -4.67
C PRO A 666 -16.23 6.79 -3.95
#